data_AF-A0A8S1ACN9-F1
#
_entry.id   AF-A0A8S1ACN9-F1
#
_cell.length_a   1.000
_cell.length_b   1.000
_cell.length_c   1.000
_cell.angle_alpha   90.00
_cell.angle_beta   90.00
_cell.angle_gamma   90.00
#
_symmetry.space_group_name_H-M   'P 1'
#
loop_
_entity.id
_entity.type
_entity.pdbx_description
1 polymer ?
#
loop_
_entity_poly.entity_id
_entity_poly.type
_entity_poly.pdbx_seq_one_letter_code
_entity_poly.pdbx_strand_id
1 'polypeptide(L)'
;MPLWQRPSKFSAKAPTRQLEAICGMISQLFTEQPQYTSVEYWSRNTFNTYLQLPKMRMTCLWNNIREEEAQTKCLKNCFVVIDGQNFFFNTYRQSKLPFVFGAEADEYAKYLKEKLAIFKKANIECYIVFKGSDTDIDDKIRKLWLTTFDFGKNYHFSSPVLMKEIYKQVLEELGIKYATSVMESKDDCVAIAQVLQCPVLSEDKEFYFKAAPYIPYRKLEYIPSDSYITCKQYHINELFQKYLLTVKKIAIVLALSDVTIFPNNYFNSLMKKWHFTGQNLPNQLLQMLKYISEHGELEVLNSILNVFISKSEKEKFMSQIEVLEKANKSDNVVVNYLLNLPSIRDSLWFETGVANQKIATDYVYLYKHKMIMGSWAIEKNDTVDSIMLSIDIIKYGYNLLTNFEPSQITVYQSTKKYVQVNTVSDIAKPIYHCSESVFENGWKKIKDLKLFEHFLVQNNINIVLLDELPEDVKMLVIALIYFARKKISENIQVTKEVYCFIISYVMLNAVFDQSASEIRNSITEKDFNTAKNITTKEKKYFVYNNDEAKRIFNENTLKTLAEIQYCLLHMNYLNTLCGSPFMKTRLHKTFNGTFIYKLLKDMNGRDEKEFIGELFKTAPSVLTFVNKLISTYEKLL
;
A
#
# COMPACT_ATOMS: atom_id res chain seq x y z
N MET A 1 23.63 35.84 4.33
CA MET A 1 24.98 35.28 4.59
C MET A 1 25.15 35.20 6.10
N PRO A 2 25.59 34.05 6.66
CA PRO A 2 26.90 33.45 6.38
C PRO A 2 26.86 32.25 5.44
N LEU A 3 28.02 31.97 4.87
CA LEU A 3 28.34 31.03 3.81
C LEU A 3 28.32 29.58 4.30
N TRP A 4 27.56 28.73 3.60
CA TRP A 4 27.71 27.28 3.65
C TRP A 4 29.02 26.89 2.96
N GLN A 5 30.04 26.54 3.76
CA GLN A 5 31.20 25.81 3.28
C GLN A 5 30.79 24.36 2.95
N ARG A 6 31.20 23.88 1.77
CA ARG A 6 31.06 22.49 1.32
C ARG A 6 31.72 21.54 2.33
N PRO A 7 31.08 20.43 2.75
CA PRO A 7 31.79 19.38 3.48
C PRO A 7 32.71 18.63 2.52
N SER A 8 33.98 18.56 2.92
CA SER A 8 35.03 17.70 2.39
C SER A 8 34.62 16.24 2.35
N LYS A 9 35.11 15.52 1.32
CA LYS A 9 35.04 14.06 1.16
C LYS A 9 35.46 13.36 2.46
N PHE A 10 34.49 12.85 3.23
CA PHE A 10 34.73 11.84 4.27
C PHE A 10 34.55 10.46 3.64
N SER A 11 35.62 9.68 3.59
CA SER A 11 35.56 8.27 3.25
C SER A 11 34.86 7.51 4.37
N ALA A 12 33.59 7.18 4.19
CA ALA A 12 32.89 6.23 5.04
C ALA A 12 33.37 4.82 4.69
N LYS A 13 34.30 4.26 5.48
CA LYS A 13 34.48 2.80 5.53
C LYS A 13 33.25 2.21 6.24
N ALA A 14 32.38 1.56 5.48
CA ALA A 14 31.31 0.72 6.00
C ALA A 14 31.88 -0.48 6.79
N PRO A 15 31.10 -1.14 7.67
CA PRO A 15 31.53 -2.36 8.33
C PRO A 15 31.45 -3.55 7.36
N THR A 16 32.40 -3.63 6.42
CA THR A 16 32.47 -4.65 5.37
C THR A 16 32.51 -6.08 5.93
N ARG A 17 33.04 -6.26 7.15
CA ARG A 17 33.19 -7.58 7.78
C ARG A 17 31.89 -8.26 8.21
N GLN A 18 30.81 -7.51 8.49
CA GLN A 18 29.51 -8.14 8.84
C GLN A 18 28.74 -8.60 7.59
N LEU A 19 28.80 -7.83 6.49
CA LEU A 19 28.21 -8.22 5.21
C LEU A 19 28.98 -9.37 4.54
N GLU A 20 30.33 -9.37 4.63
CA GLU A 20 31.15 -10.49 4.13
C GLU A 20 30.93 -11.79 4.91
N ALA A 21 30.71 -11.72 6.23
CA ALA A 21 30.37 -12.88 7.05
C ALA A 21 28.98 -13.45 6.71
N ILE A 22 28.00 -12.58 6.43
CA ILE A 22 26.64 -12.98 6.00
C ILE A 22 26.69 -13.60 4.60
N CYS A 23 27.44 -13.03 3.65
CA CYS A 23 27.65 -13.63 2.32
C CYS A 23 28.37 -14.99 2.37
N GLY A 24 29.31 -15.16 3.31
CA GLY A 24 30.00 -16.44 3.54
C GLY A 24 29.09 -17.54 4.09
N MET A 25 28.20 -17.21 5.04
CA MET A 25 27.21 -18.15 5.58
C MET A 25 26.14 -18.54 4.56
N ILE A 26 25.76 -17.62 3.66
CA ILE A 26 24.80 -17.87 2.58
C ILE A 26 25.39 -18.83 1.55
N SER A 27 26.68 -18.70 1.17
CA SER A 27 27.32 -19.61 0.21
C SER A 27 27.42 -21.06 0.70
N GLN A 28 27.54 -21.30 2.00
CA GLN A 28 27.57 -22.65 2.57
C GLN A 28 26.20 -23.34 2.61
N LEU A 29 25.10 -22.59 2.52
CA LEU A 29 23.74 -23.14 2.48
C LEU A 29 23.32 -23.61 1.07
N PHE A 30 24.07 -23.25 0.02
CA PHE A 30 23.74 -23.55 -1.38
C PHE A 30 24.51 -24.74 -1.99
N THR A 31 25.43 -25.37 -1.27
CA THR A 31 26.31 -26.42 -1.83
C THR A 31 25.78 -27.86 -1.72
N GLU A 32 24.64 -28.10 -1.08
CA GLU A 32 24.04 -29.44 -0.97
C GLU A 32 22.62 -29.45 -1.55
N GLN A 33 22.50 -29.72 -2.85
CA GLN A 33 21.24 -30.04 -3.53
C GLN A 33 21.44 -31.34 -4.32
N PRO A 34 20.61 -32.38 -4.16
CA PRO A 34 20.59 -33.52 -5.06
C PRO A 34 19.95 -33.14 -6.40
N GLN A 35 20.57 -33.56 -7.50
CA GLN A 35 20.01 -33.45 -8.84
C GLN A 35 18.72 -34.29 -8.95
N TYR A 36 17.57 -33.65 -9.14
CA TYR A 36 16.37 -34.31 -9.66
C TYR A 36 15.83 -33.59 -10.88
N THR A 37 15.96 -34.27 -12.01
CA THR A 37 15.41 -33.93 -13.32
C THR A 37 13.96 -34.44 -13.42
N SER A 38 12.99 -33.56 -13.60
CA SER A 38 11.87 -33.70 -14.57
C SER A 38 10.93 -32.49 -14.48
N VAL A 39 10.48 -32.01 -15.65
CA VAL A 39 9.98 -30.64 -15.92
C VAL A 39 8.44 -30.55 -15.93
N GLU A 40 7.69 -31.57 -15.50
CA GLU A 40 6.24 -31.63 -15.75
C GLU A 40 5.31 -31.65 -14.52
N TYR A 41 5.73 -31.16 -13.34
CA TYR A 41 4.87 -31.15 -12.14
C TYR A 41 4.55 -29.76 -11.54
N TRP A 42 4.92 -28.67 -12.21
CA TRP A 42 4.79 -27.30 -11.68
C TRP A 42 3.71 -26.44 -12.37
N SER A 43 2.57 -27.05 -12.70
CA SER A 43 1.37 -26.29 -13.04
C SER A 43 0.14 -27.02 -12.54
N ARG A 44 -0.30 -26.69 -11.31
CA ARG A 44 -1.73 -26.53 -10.92
C ARG A 44 -2.07 -26.62 -9.43
N ASN A 45 -1.18 -26.93 -8.48
CA ASN A 45 -1.67 -27.15 -7.10
C ASN A 45 -0.75 -26.82 -5.89
N THR A 46 0.23 -25.92 -5.99
CA THR A 46 1.10 -25.58 -4.83
C THR A 46 0.92 -24.17 -4.24
N PHE A 47 -0.17 -23.46 -4.56
CA PHE A 47 -0.41 -22.10 -4.05
C PHE A 47 -1.30 -21.98 -2.79
N ASN A 48 -1.68 -23.08 -2.14
CA ASN A 48 -2.59 -23.04 -0.99
C ASN A 48 -2.02 -23.75 0.24
N THR A 49 -1.17 -23.07 1.01
CA THR A 49 -1.06 -23.23 2.47
C THR A 49 -0.36 -22.02 3.10
N TYR A 50 -0.86 -20.81 2.82
CA TYR A 50 -0.66 -19.70 3.75
C TYR A 50 -1.69 -19.86 4.86
N LEU A 51 -1.34 -20.59 5.92
CA LEU A 51 -2.21 -20.69 7.08
C LEU A 51 -2.17 -19.36 7.83
N GLN A 52 -3.24 -18.58 7.64
CA GLN A 52 -3.54 -17.48 8.53
C GLN A 52 -3.66 -18.03 9.94
N LEU A 53 -2.89 -17.47 10.87
CA LEU A 53 -3.10 -17.71 12.28
C LEU A 53 -4.50 -17.16 12.68
N PRO A 54 -5.23 -17.78 13.63
CA PRO A 54 -6.62 -17.38 13.93
C PRO A 54 -6.71 -16.04 14.67
N LYS A 55 -7.01 -14.97 13.93
CA LYS A 55 -7.01 -13.56 14.36
C LYS A 55 -7.74 -13.27 15.69
N MET A 56 -8.89 -13.89 15.91
CA MET A 56 -9.74 -13.60 17.08
C MET A 56 -9.17 -14.17 18.40
N ARG A 57 -8.51 -15.34 18.37
CA ARG A 57 -8.06 -16.03 19.59
C ARG A 57 -6.63 -15.67 20.02
N MET A 58 -5.74 -15.34 19.08
CA MET A 58 -4.47 -14.70 19.42
C MET A 58 -4.67 -13.34 20.08
N THR A 59 -5.72 -12.60 19.70
CA THR A 59 -6.07 -11.36 20.38
C THR A 59 -6.40 -11.63 21.86
N CYS A 60 -7.08 -12.73 22.19
CA CYS A 60 -7.32 -13.13 23.57
C CYS A 60 -6.04 -13.53 24.31
N LEU A 61 -5.18 -14.36 23.71
CA LEU A 61 -3.88 -14.71 24.29
C LEU A 61 -3.04 -13.46 24.56
N TRP A 62 -2.92 -12.58 23.56
CA TRP A 62 -2.22 -11.31 23.67
C TRP A 62 -2.78 -10.42 24.78
N ASN A 63 -4.10 -10.32 24.91
CA ASN A 63 -4.71 -9.48 25.95
C ASN A 63 -4.41 -9.97 27.38
N ASN A 64 -3.91 -11.20 27.55
CA ASN A 64 -3.45 -11.73 28.84
C ASN A 64 -1.94 -11.58 29.07
N ILE A 65 -1.19 -11.12 28.05
CA ILE A 65 0.23 -10.77 28.20
C ILE A 65 0.29 -9.43 28.91
N ARG A 66 0.89 -9.40 30.09
CA ARG A 66 1.04 -8.16 30.86
C ARG A 66 2.09 -7.26 30.21
N GLU A 67 1.94 -5.95 30.35
CA GLU A 67 2.98 -5.01 29.87
C GLU A 67 4.34 -5.22 30.55
N GLU A 68 4.32 -5.76 31.77
CA GLU A 68 5.50 -6.17 32.55
C GLU A 68 6.30 -7.28 31.87
N GLU A 69 5.66 -8.08 31.02
CA GLU A 69 6.32 -9.15 30.25
C GLU A 69 7.11 -8.59 29.05
N ALA A 70 6.92 -7.30 28.73
CA ALA A 70 7.65 -6.65 27.65
C ALA A 70 8.99 -6.09 28.15
N GLN A 71 10.06 -6.38 27.40
CA GLN A 71 11.36 -5.75 27.64
C GLN A 71 11.33 -4.30 27.17
N THR A 72 11.71 -3.38 28.05
CA THR A 72 12.04 -2.01 27.63
C THR A 72 13.32 -2.04 26.80
N LYS A 73 13.28 -1.50 25.58
CA LYS A 73 14.42 -1.39 24.68
C LYS A 73 14.59 0.04 24.19
N CYS A 74 15.82 0.36 23.83
CA CYS A 74 16.17 1.61 23.16
C CYS A 74 16.64 1.27 21.75
N LEU A 75 15.94 1.75 20.74
CA LEU A 75 16.30 1.58 19.34
C LEU A 75 17.20 2.73 18.92
N LYS A 76 18.42 2.40 18.48
CA LYS A 76 19.41 3.33 17.92
C LYS A 76 20.45 2.52 17.15
N ASN A 77 20.94 3.04 16.02
CA ASN A 77 21.98 2.38 15.21
C ASN A 77 21.62 0.93 14.85
N CYS A 78 20.37 0.68 14.48
CA CYS A 78 19.86 -0.67 14.25
C CYS A 78 18.95 -0.74 13.03
N PHE A 79 18.59 -1.96 12.63
CA PHE A 79 17.56 -2.20 11.64
C PHE A 79 16.20 -2.35 12.31
N VAL A 80 15.15 -2.05 11.56
CA VAL A 80 13.78 -2.42 11.92
C VAL A 80 13.02 -2.82 10.66
N VAL A 81 12.18 -3.84 10.77
CA VAL A 81 11.19 -4.16 9.74
C VAL A 81 9.85 -3.59 10.15
N ILE A 82 9.10 -2.98 9.23
CA ILE A 82 7.80 -2.37 9.51
C ILE A 82 6.72 -3.05 8.66
N ASP A 83 5.66 -3.55 9.31
CA ASP A 83 4.43 -3.97 8.64
C ASP A 83 3.70 -2.72 8.10
N GLY A 84 3.88 -2.45 6.81
CA GLY A 84 3.55 -1.18 6.18
C GLY A 84 2.06 -0.89 6.10
N GLN A 85 1.23 -1.87 5.70
CA GLN A 85 -0.17 -1.61 5.36
C GLN A 85 -0.97 -1.02 6.53
N ASN A 86 -0.82 -1.59 7.72
CA ASN A 86 -1.48 -1.10 8.93
C ASN A 86 -0.81 0.16 9.49
N PHE A 87 0.52 0.24 9.41
CA PHE A 87 1.29 1.40 9.87
C PHE A 87 0.79 2.67 9.17
N PHE A 88 0.85 2.73 7.84
CA PHE A 88 0.49 3.94 7.09
C PHE A 88 -1.00 4.27 7.13
N PHE A 89 -1.89 3.26 7.20
CA PHE A 89 -3.32 3.51 7.41
C PHE A 89 -3.57 4.21 8.75
N ASN A 90 -2.94 3.73 9.82
CA ASN A 90 -3.05 4.35 11.14
C ASN A 90 -2.35 5.71 11.18
N THR A 91 -1.22 5.89 10.49
CA THR A 91 -0.53 7.18 10.40
C THR A 91 -1.40 8.25 9.74
N TYR A 92 -2.11 7.92 8.65
CA TYR A 92 -3.09 8.86 8.08
C TYR A 92 -4.17 9.22 9.09
N ARG A 93 -4.79 8.23 9.75
CA ARG A 93 -5.82 8.48 10.77
C ARG A 93 -5.31 9.37 11.92
N GLN A 94 -4.05 9.20 12.33
CA GLN A 94 -3.42 10.01 13.38
C GLN A 94 -3.07 11.44 12.93
N SER A 95 -2.94 11.69 11.62
CA SER A 95 -2.73 13.04 11.09
C SER A 95 -3.92 13.97 11.34
N LYS A 96 -5.13 13.38 11.51
CA LYS A 96 -6.41 14.10 11.61
C LYS A 96 -6.69 15.03 10.42
N LEU A 97 -6.01 14.82 9.29
CA LEU A 97 -6.27 15.56 8.07
C LEU A 97 -7.68 15.21 7.56
N PRO A 98 -8.36 16.20 6.96
CA PRO A 98 -9.63 15.94 6.30
C PRO A 98 -9.43 14.98 5.13
N PHE A 99 -10.51 14.27 4.78
CA PHE A 99 -10.56 13.32 3.68
C PHE A 99 -11.83 13.45 2.84
N VAL A 100 -12.71 14.39 3.21
CA VAL A 100 -14.06 14.56 2.64
C VAL A 100 -14.01 14.85 1.14
N PHE A 101 -13.04 15.66 0.70
CA PHE A 101 -12.87 16.05 -0.69
C PHE A 101 -11.67 15.37 -1.36
N GLY A 102 -11.20 14.25 -0.79
CA GLY A 102 -9.94 13.60 -1.15
C GLY A 102 -8.82 13.91 -0.16
N ALA A 103 -7.60 13.48 -0.46
CA ALA A 103 -6.42 13.69 0.40
C ALA A 103 -5.90 15.14 0.36
N GLU A 104 -5.45 15.61 1.51
CA GLU A 104 -4.56 16.79 1.63
C GLU A 104 -3.12 16.34 1.38
N ALA A 105 -2.75 16.08 0.12
CA ALA A 105 -1.55 15.30 -0.19
C ALA A 105 -0.25 15.98 0.26
N ASP A 106 -0.17 17.30 0.15
CA ASP A 106 0.93 18.15 0.60
C ASP A 106 1.12 18.09 2.12
N GLU A 107 0.06 18.34 2.89
CA GLU A 107 0.10 18.29 4.35
C GLU A 107 0.32 16.85 4.87
N TYR A 108 -0.25 15.85 4.21
CA TYR A 108 0.00 14.44 4.57
C TYR A 108 1.44 14.04 4.33
N ALA A 109 2.03 14.43 3.19
CA ALA A 109 3.44 14.15 2.91
C ALA A 109 4.37 14.83 3.93
N LYS A 110 4.08 16.07 4.32
CA LYS A 110 4.80 16.78 5.38
C LYS A 110 4.70 16.04 6.73
N TYR A 111 3.48 15.69 7.14
CA TYR A 111 3.24 14.93 8.36
C TYR A 111 4.00 13.60 8.37
N LEU A 112 3.98 12.86 7.25
CA LEU A 112 4.71 11.60 7.12
C LEU A 112 6.22 11.78 7.23
N LYS A 113 6.79 12.80 6.57
CA LYS A 113 8.22 13.10 6.66
C LYS A 113 8.64 13.38 8.10
N GLU A 114 7.85 14.15 8.85
CA GLU A 114 8.10 14.41 10.27
C GLU A 114 7.99 13.15 11.12
N LYS A 115 6.97 12.30 10.87
CA LYS A 115 6.79 11.03 11.57
C LYS A 115 7.92 10.03 11.32
N LEU A 116 8.44 9.95 10.10
CA LEU A 116 9.53 9.04 9.75
C LEU A 116 10.90 9.60 10.14
N ALA A 117 11.04 10.92 10.31
CA ALA A 117 12.30 11.56 10.66
C ALA A 117 12.89 11.06 11.99
N ILE A 118 12.06 10.59 12.94
CA ILE A 118 12.56 10.06 14.22
C ILE A 118 13.46 8.84 14.03
N PHE A 119 13.17 7.97 13.04
CA PHE A 119 13.99 6.80 12.75
C PHE A 119 15.35 7.23 12.21
N LYS A 120 15.35 8.17 11.25
CA LYS A 120 16.59 8.73 10.68
C LYS A 120 17.44 9.43 11.75
N LYS A 121 16.82 10.22 12.63
CA LYS A 121 17.52 10.89 13.74
C LYS A 121 18.13 9.88 14.72
N ALA A 122 17.46 8.76 14.97
CA ALA A 122 17.98 7.66 15.76
C ALA A 122 18.96 6.73 15.02
N ASN A 123 19.31 7.07 13.77
CA ASN A 123 20.14 6.24 12.89
C ASN A 123 19.59 4.80 12.76
N ILE A 124 18.28 4.69 12.60
CA ILE A 124 17.57 3.43 12.38
C ILE A 124 17.28 3.30 10.88
N GLU A 125 17.70 2.19 10.29
CA GLU A 125 17.37 1.87 8.90
C GLU A 125 16.11 0.99 8.86
N CYS A 126 15.08 1.53 8.19
CA CYS A 126 13.77 0.89 8.10
C CYS A 126 13.62 0.10 6.81
N TYR A 127 13.08 -1.11 6.94
CA TYR A 127 12.64 -1.97 5.84
C TYR A 127 11.13 -2.14 5.92
N ILE A 128 10.39 -1.63 4.95
CA ILE A 128 8.93 -1.62 4.99
C ILE A 128 8.36 -2.67 4.04
N VAL A 129 7.43 -3.49 4.51
CA VAL A 129 6.76 -4.48 3.66
C VAL A 129 5.27 -4.20 3.61
N PHE A 130 4.73 -4.00 2.42
CA PHE A 130 3.31 -3.87 2.16
C PHE A 130 2.73 -5.21 1.73
N LYS A 131 1.44 -5.43 1.98
CA LYS A 131 0.71 -6.56 1.38
C LYS A 131 0.19 -6.22 -0.01
N GLY A 132 0.18 -7.21 -0.90
CA GLY A 132 -0.31 -7.07 -2.29
C GLY A 132 -1.73 -7.57 -2.48
N SER A 133 -2.18 -8.52 -1.66
CA SER A 133 -3.54 -9.07 -1.70
C SER A 133 -3.95 -9.59 -0.32
N ASP A 134 -5.26 -9.85 -0.15
CA ASP A 134 -5.77 -10.62 0.97
C ASP A 134 -5.79 -12.11 0.63
N THR A 135 -5.60 -12.98 1.63
CA THR A 135 -5.89 -14.42 1.48
C THR A 135 -7.37 -14.75 1.69
N ASP A 136 -8.11 -13.95 2.47
CA ASP A 136 -9.56 -14.05 2.66
C ASP A 136 -10.26 -12.92 1.88
N ILE A 137 -10.56 -13.22 0.63
CA ILE A 137 -11.18 -12.27 -0.31
C ILE A 137 -12.65 -12.02 0.05
N ASP A 138 -13.35 -13.00 0.60
CA ASP A 138 -14.74 -12.83 1.03
C ASP A 138 -14.85 -11.85 2.20
N ASP A 139 -13.94 -11.93 3.18
CA ASP A 139 -13.85 -10.94 4.27
C ASP A 139 -13.51 -9.55 3.75
N LYS A 140 -12.62 -9.45 2.75
CA LYS A 140 -12.31 -8.18 2.09
C LYS A 140 -13.55 -7.56 1.44
N ILE A 141 -14.30 -8.35 0.67
CA ILE A 141 -15.55 -7.91 0.03
C ILE A 141 -16.60 -7.53 1.09
N ARG A 142 -16.74 -8.34 2.16
CA ARG A 142 -17.62 -8.06 3.30
C ARG A 142 -17.33 -6.74 4.00
N LYS A 143 -16.10 -6.27 3.96
CA LYS A 143 -15.64 -5.02 4.58
C LYS A 143 -15.67 -3.82 3.65
N LEU A 144 -16.11 -3.97 2.40
CA LEU A 144 -16.11 -2.88 1.42
C LEU A 144 -17.00 -1.69 1.84
N TRP A 145 -18.08 -1.94 2.59
CA TRP A 145 -18.91 -0.85 3.13
C TRP A 145 -18.16 0.06 4.11
N LEU A 146 -17.06 -0.41 4.73
CA LEU A 146 -16.23 0.42 5.61
C LEU A 146 -15.42 1.46 4.85
N THR A 147 -15.27 1.30 3.53
CA THR A 147 -14.54 2.27 2.69
C THR A 147 -15.47 3.27 2.02
N THR A 148 -16.78 3.01 1.98
CA THR A 148 -17.76 3.95 1.44
C THR A 148 -17.91 5.15 2.36
N PHE A 149 -17.70 6.34 1.83
CA PHE A 149 -17.95 7.59 2.53
C PHE A 149 -19.45 7.85 2.63
N ASP A 150 -19.93 8.37 3.76
CA ASP A 150 -21.31 8.85 3.93
C ASP A 150 -21.26 10.16 4.71
N PHE A 151 -21.57 11.26 4.03
CA PHE A 151 -21.60 12.61 4.60
C PHE A 151 -22.91 12.82 5.37
N GLY A 152 -23.11 12.09 6.48
CA GLY A 152 -24.33 12.19 7.29
C GLY A 152 -24.48 11.11 8.36
N LYS A 153 -24.02 9.88 8.12
CA LYS A 153 -24.12 8.77 9.06
C LYS A 153 -22.76 8.39 9.65
N ASN A 154 -22.41 9.00 10.78
CA ASN A 154 -21.14 8.80 11.52
C ASN A 154 -19.90 9.03 10.65
N TYR A 155 -19.03 9.95 11.06
CA TYR A 155 -17.76 10.27 10.39
C TYR A 155 -16.78 9.07 10.44
N HIS A 156 -17.08 7.99 9.71
CA HIS A 156 -16.21 6.85 9.56
C HIS A 156 -15.09 7.23 8.60
N PHE A 157 -13.87 6.89 8.98
CA PHE A 157 -12.69 7.19 8.18
C PHE A 157 -12.71 6.35 6.89
N SER A 158 -12.74 7.03 5.75
CA SER A 158 -12.51 6.43 4.43
C SER A 158 -11.14 6.84 3.91
N SER A 159 -10.35 5.85 3.48
CA SER A 159 -9.03 6.09 2.88
C SER A 159 -9.19 6.81 1.53
N PRO A 160 -8.67 8.03 1.35
CA PRO A 160 -8.68 8.69 0.04
C PRO A 160 -8.00 7.85 -1.05
N VAL A 161 -8.43 7.99 -2.31
CA VAL A 161 -7.89 7.25 -3.49
C VAL A 161 -6.36 7.29 -3.51
N LEU A 162 -5.80 8.50 -3.40
CA LEU A 162 -4.39 8.78 -3.62
C LEU A 162 -3.52 8.53 -2.38
N MET A 163 -4.12 8.20 -1.22
CA MET A 163 -3.42 8.05 0.05
C MET A 163 -2.24 7.08 -0.04
N LYS A 164 -2.45 5.96 -0.73
CA LYS A 164 -1.43 4.89 -0.82
C LYS A 164 -0.19 5.32 -1.57
N GLU A 165 -0.40 6.02 -2.68
CA GLU A 165 0.71 6.47 -3.51
C GLU A 165 1.46 7.64 -2.87
N ILE A 166 0.78 8.48 -2.10
CA ILE A 166 1.44 9.57 -1.35
C ILE A 166 2.48 9.02 -0.37
N TYR A 167 2.16 8.00 0.43
CA TYR A 167 3.15 7.47 1.35
C TYR A 167 4.30 6.76 0.65
N LYS A 168 4.06 6.08 -0.49
CA LYS A 168 5.14 5.45 -1.26
C LYS A 168 6.10 6.48 -1.82
N GLN A 169 5.59 7.58 -2.37
CA GLN A 169 6.40 8.69 -2.85
C GLN A 169 7.25 9.32 -1.74
N VAL A 170 6.69 9.46 -0.53
CA VAL A 170 7.47 9.93 0.63
C VAL A 170 8.59 8.96 1.00
N LEU A 171 8.34 7.65 0.93
CA LEU A 171 9.38 6.64 1.19
C LEU A 171 10.50 6.70 0.15
N GLU A 172 10.16 6.82 -1.14
CA GLU A 172 11.11 7.00 -2.24
C GLU A 172 11.96 8.28 -2.02
N GLU A 173 11.35 9.40 -1.68
CA GLU A 173 12.05 10.67 -1.41
C GLU A 173 12.98 10.62 -0.21
N LEU A 174 12.61 9.87 0.82
CA LEU A 174 13.44 9.68 2.02
C LEU A 174 14.52 8.60 1.84
N GLY A 175 14.51 7.87 0.72
CA GLY A 175 15.39 6.73 0.47
C GLY A 175 15.13 5.55 1.41
N ILE A 176 13.91 5.42 1.94
CA ILE A 176 13.52 4.32 2.81
C ILE A 176 13.17 3.11 1.94
N LYS A 177 13.79 1.96 2.22
CA LYS A 177 13.58 0.72 1.46
C LYS A 177 12.20 0.14 1.76
N TYR A 178 11.47 -0.22 0.70
CA TYR A 178 10.18 -0.89 0.83
C TYR A 178 9.89 -1.83 -0.33
N ALA A 179 9.04 -2.83 -0.07
CA ALA A 179 8.61 -3.81 -1.06
C ALA A 179 7.15 -4.22 -0.81
N THR A 180 6.54 -4.88 -1.79
CA THR A 180 5.18 -5.42 -1.66
C THR A 180 5.21 -6.94 -1.80
N SER A 181 4.60 -7.63 -0.85
CA SER A 181 4.33 -9.08 -0.91
C SER A 181 3.25 -9.36 -1.94
N VAL A 182 3.26 -10.53 -2.58
CA VAL A 182 2.17 -10.90 -3.51
C VAL A 182 0.83 -11.03 -2.79
N MET A 183 0.84 -11.67 -1.61
CA MET A 183 -0.34 -11.84 -0.77
C MET A 183 -0.18 -11.02 0.52
N GLU A 184 -0.18 -11.67 1.68
CA GLU A 184 0.03 -11.05 2.99
C GLU A 184 1.52 -10.76 3.24
N SER A 185 1.81 -9.76 4.08
CA SER A 185 3.18 -9.27 4.33
C SER A 185 3.88 -9.89 5.54
N LYS A 186 3.17 -10.69 6.35
CA LYS A 186 3.64 -11.12 7.67
C LYS A 186 4.89 -12.00 7.60
N ASP A 187 4.85 -13.04 6.78
CA ASP A 187 5.96 -14.00 6.69
C ASP A 187 7.18 -13.34 6.06
N ASP A 188 6.97 -12.44 5.08
CA ASP A 188 8.03 -11.63 4.48
C ASP A 188 8.68 -10.70 5.51
N CYS A 189 7.88 -10.03 6.35
CA CYS A 189 8.40 -9.22 7.44
C CYS A 189 9.29 -10.03 8.40
N VAL A 190 8.81 -11.21 8.81
CA VAL A 190 9.54 -12.10 9.74
C VAL A 190 10.82 -12.61 9.09
N ALA A 191 10.78 -13.02 7.83
CA ALA A 191 11.95 -13.50 7.10
C ALA A 191 13.05 -12.42 7.01
N ILE A 192 12.69 -11.19 6.65
CA ILE A 192 13.65 -10.07 6.61
C ILE A 192 14.20 -9.80 8.01
N ALA A 193 13.34 -9.77 9.02
CA ALA A 193 13.72 -9.49 10.40
C ALA A 193 14.68 -10.55 10.97
N GLN A 194 14.51 -11.82 10.60
CA GLN A 194 15.44 -12.89 10.96
C GLN A 194 16.81 -12.73 10.30
N VAL A 195 16.85 -12.41 9.00
CA VAL A 195 18.11 -12.18 8.27
C VAL A 195 18.87 -10.99 8.84
N LEU A 196 18.14 -9.90 9.16
CA LEU A 196 18.72 -8.68 9.75
C LEU A 196 18.91 -8.74 11.26
N GLN A 197 18.46 -9.81 11.92
CA GLN A 197 18.44 -9.98 13.37
C GLN A 197 17.83 -8.77 14.11
N CYS A 198 16.69 -8.31 13.63
CA CYS A 198 16.05 -7.08 14.09
C CYS A 198 14.57 -7.28 14.45
N PRO A 199 13.94 -6.34 15.18
CA PRO A 199 12.52 -6.45 15.50
C PRO A 199 11.63 -6.09 14.31
N VAL A 200 10.39 -6.60 14.35
CA VAL A 200 9.27 -6.18 13.51
C VAL A 200 8.38 -5.19 14.27
N LEU A 201 8.10 -4.06 13.65
CA LEU A 201 7.14 -3.05 14.11
C LEU A 201 5.79 -3.32 13.45
N SER A 202 4.78 -3.63 14.25
CA SER A 202 3.39 -3.75 13.78
C SER A 202 2.42 -3.44 14.93
N GLU A 203 1.13 -3.30 14.63
CA GLU A 203 0.05 -3.38 15.63
C GLU A 203 -0.74 -4.68 15.49
N ASP A 204 -0.33 -5.54 14.56
CA ASP A 204 -0.84 -6.89 14.44
C ASP A 204 -0.17 -7.78 15.51
N LYS A 205 -0.95 -8.11 16.53
CA LYS A 205 -0.54 -8.91 17.69
C LYS A 205 -0.06 -10.30 17.30
N GLU A 206 -0.37 -10.77 16.09
CA GLU A 206 0.09 -12.07 15.58
C GLU A 206 1.61 -12.15 15.47
N PHE A 207 2.30 -11.02 15.25
CA PHE A 207 3.76 -10.98 15.19
C PHE A 207 4.42 -11.42 16.50
N TYR A 208 3.74 -11.29 17.64
CA TYR A 208 4.24 -11.82 18.91
C TYR A 208 4.47 -13.32 18.88
N PHE A 209 3.66 -14.06 18.12
CA PHE A 209 3.74 -15.51 18.01
C PHE A 209 4.67 -15.97 16.88
N LYS A 210 5.41 -15.04 16.28
CA LYS A 210 6.42 -15.31 15.26
C LYS A 210 7.82 -15.30 15.87
N ALA A 211 8.78 -15.80 15.11
CA ALA A 211 10.16 -15.97 15.59
C ALA A 211 10.96 -14.66 15.69
N ALA A 212 10.51 -13.58 15.06
CA ALA A 212 11.15 -12.27 15.18
C ALA A 212 10.64 -11.50 16.40
N PRO A 213 11.48 -10.68 17.08
CA PRO A 213 11.01 -9.81 18.13
C PRO A 213 9.93 -8.84 17.63
N TYR A 214 8.91 -8.58 18.43
CA TYR A 214 7.75 -7.77 18.06
C TYR A 214 7.69 -6.47 18.87
N ILE A 215 7.44 -5.34 18.20
CA ILE A 215 7.28 -4.02 18.82
C ILE A 215 5.98 -3.36 18.35
N PRO A 216 5.01 -3.12 19.26
CA PRO A 216 3.86 -2.25 19.01
C PRO A 216 4.29 -0.81 18.73
N TYR A 217 4.10 -0.32 17.49
CA TYR A 217 4.60 1.00 17.10
C TYR A 217 3.86 2.18 17.74
N ARG A 218 2.66 2.00 18.32
CA ARG A 218 1.96 3.07 19.05
C ARG A 218 2.69 3.50 20.34
N LYS A 219 3.65 2.70 20.81
CA LYS A 219 4.41 2.93 22.04
C LYS A 219 5.83 3.43 21.79
N LEU A 220 6.12 3.97 20.61
CA LEU A 220 7.42 4.54 20.28
C LEU A 220 7.50 5.99 20.80
N GLU A 221 8.52 6.26 21.61
CA GLU A 221 8.81 7.62 22.10
C GLU A 221 10.25 7.98 21.74
N TYR A 222 10.42 9.08 20.98
CA TYR A 222 11.73 9.55 20.57
C TYR A 222 12.32 10.44 21.66
N ILE A 223 13.54 10.11 22.10
CA ILE A 223 14.29 10.84 23.10
C ILE A 223 15.35 11.71 22.39
N PRO A 224 15.17 13.05 22.33
CA PRO A 224 16.04 13.91 21.53
C PRO A 224 17.47 14.05 22.06
N SER A 225 17.67 14.01 23.39
CA SER A 225 18.97 14.23 24.04
C SER A 225 20.05 13.32 23.48
N ASP A 226 19.68 12.05 23.30
CA ASP A 226 20.60 10.99 22.91
C ASP A 226 20.20 10.36 21.57
N SER A 227 19.17 10.90 20.91
CA SER A 227 18.67 10.45 19.61
C SER A 227 18.44 8.93 19.56
N TYR A 228 17.55 8.44 20.42
CA TYR A 228 17.07 7.04 20.38
C TYR A 228 15.55 6.99 20.54
N ILE A 229 14.96 5.83 20.25
CA ILE A 229 13.53 5.59 20.46
C ILE A 229 13.35 4.57 21.58
N THR A 230 12.61 4.92 22.64
CA THR A 230 12.17 3.96 23.65
C THR A 230 10.99 3.15 23.13
N CYS A 231 10.95 1.87 23.47
CA CYS A 231 9.85 0.99 23.09
C CYS A 231 9.69 -0.20 24.05
N LYS A 232 8.54 -0.87 23.94
CA LYS A 232 8.28 -2.17 24.55
C LYS A 232 8.41 -3.26 23.48
N GLN A 233 9.37 -4.15 23.68
CA GLN A 233 9.64 -5.29 22.81
C GLN A 233 9.16 -6.57 23.47
N TYR A 234 8.53 -7.42 22.67
CA TYR A 234 8.00 -8.71 23.08
C TYR A 234 8.67 -9.81 22.25
N HIS A 235 8.90 -10.97 22.85
CA HIS A 235 9.46 -12.11 22.13
C HIS A 235 8.80 -13.42 22.57
N ILE A 236 8.43 -14.29 21.63
CA ILE A 236 7.76 -15.57 21.95
C ILE A 236 8.57 -16.45 22.92
N ASN A 237 9.90 -16.38 22.85
CA ASN A 237 10.80 -17.05 23.82
C ASN A 237 10.50 -16.72 25.29
N GLU A 238 9.99 -15.52 25.60
CA GLU A 238 9.58 -15.18 26.96
C GLU A 238 8.39 -16.03 27.40
N LEU A 239 7.45 -16.30 26.49
CA LEU A 239 6.35 -17.22 26.71
C LEU A 239 6.82 -18.67 26.85
N PHE A 240 7.75 -19.10 25.99
CA PHE A 240 8.35 -20.44 26.07
C PHE A 240 9.02 -20.68 27.42
N GLN A 241 9.78 -19.70 27.91
CA GLN A 241 10.45 -19.79 29.21
C GLN A 241 9.46 -19.79 30.37
N LYS A 242 8.47 -18.88 30.34
CA LYS A 242 7.47 -18.73 31.41
C LYS A 242 6.61 -19.99 31.60
N TYR A 243 6.23 -20.64 30.50
CA TYR A 243 5.35 -21.80 30.53
C TYR A 243 6.06 -23.11 30.16
N LEU A 244 7.40 -23.14 30.05
CA LEU A 244 8.17 -24.33 29.67
C LEU A 244 7.61 -25.03 28.40
N LEU A 245 7.21 -24.24 27.40
CA LEU A 245 6.57 -24.71 26.18
C LEU A 245 7.59 -24.92 25.06
N THR A 246 7.37 -25.94 24.24
CA THR A 246 8.05 -26.14 22.95
C THR A 246 7.27 -25.43 21.83
N VAL A 247 7.89 -25.28 20.66
CA VAL A 247 7.22 -24.78 19.45
C VAL A 247 5.98 -25.61 19.14
N LYS A 248 6.09 -26.94 19.24
CA LYS A 248 4.98 -27.88 19.03
C LYS A 248 3.84 -27.67 20.01
N LYS A 249 4.15 -27.49 21.30
CA LYS A 249 3.13 -27.24 22.33
C LYS A 249 2.38 -25.93 22.07
N ILE A 250 3.06 -24.88 21.61
CA ILE A 250 2.37 -23.65 21.18
C ILE A 250 1.51 -23.90 19.93
N ALA A 251 2.04 -24.62 18.94
CA ALA A 251 1.27 -24.97 17.74
C ALA A 251 -0.01 -25.75 18.09
N ILE A 252 0.06 -26.67 19.06
CA ILE A 252 -1.10 -27.40 19.60
C ILE A 252 -2.10 -26.43 20.26
N VAL A 253 -1.64 -25.53 21.15
CA VAL A 253 -2.51 -24.53 21.79
C VAL A 253 -3.22 -23.68 20.74
N LEU A 254 -2.47 -23.19 19.75
CA LEU A 254 -2.99 -22.37 18.66
C LEU A 254 -4.01 -23.15 17.82
N ALA A 255 -3.71 -24.39 17.43
CA ALA A 255 -4.61 -25.25 16.64
C ALA A 255 -5.89 -25.63 17.40
N LEU A 256 -5.81 -25.98 18.69
CA LEU A 256 -6.99 -26.22 19.54
C LEU A 256 -7.85 -24.96 19.67
N SER A 257 -7.21 -23.80 19.58
CA SER A 257 -7.84 -22.51 19.65
C SER A 257 -8.27 -21.97 18.26
N ASP A 258 -8.22 -22.74 17.19
CA ASP A 258 -8.59 -22.26 15.86
C ASP A 258 -10.10 -22.37 15.57
N VAL A 259 -10.82 -21.24 15.61
CA VAL A 259 -12.27 -21.18 15.28
C VAL A 259 -12.59 -21.29 13.81
N THR A 260 -11.62 -20.98 12.95
CA THR A 260 -11.80 -21.03 11.50
C THR A 260 -11.77 -22.48 11.01
N ILE A 261 -11.08 -23.34 11.77
CA ILE A 261 -10.98 -24.77 11.51
C ILE A 261 -12.02 -25.56 12.29
N PHE A 262 -12.20 -25.28 13.57
CA PHE A 262 -13.11 -25.98 14.48
C PHE A 262 -14.03 -24.98 15.21
N PRO A 263 -15.37 -25.16 15.20
CA PRO A 263 -16.28 -24.19 15.78
C PRO A 263 -16.02 -23.93 17.27
N ASN A 264 -16.43 -22.76 17.75
CA ASN A 264 -16.50 -22.48 19.19
C ASN A 264 -17.24 -23.64 19.87
N ASN A 265 -16.64 -24.20 20.93
CA ASN A 265 -17.11 -25.35 21.71
C ASN A 265 -16.75 -26.76 21.20
N TYR A 266 -16.12 -26.91 20.03
CA TYR A 266 -15.75 -28.23 19.49
C TYR A 266 -14.97 -29.09 20.50
N PHE A 267 -14.02 -28.47 21.21
CA PHE A 267 -13.19 -29.15 22.21
C PHE A 267 -13.75 -29.09 23.65
N ASN A 268 -15.01 -28.71 23.88
CA ASN A 268 -15.53 -28.56 25.25
C ASN A 268 -15.52 -29.87 26.06
N SER A 269 -15.74 -31.02 25.40
CA SER A 269 -15.63 -32.33 26.03
C SER A 269 -14.20 -32.59 26.52
N LEU A 270 -13.21 -32.24 25.70
CA LEU A 270 -11.80 -32.31 26.05
C LEU A 270 -11.47 -31.37 27.22
N MET A 271 -11.94 -30.12 27.18
CA MET A 271 -11.70 -29.16 28.27
C MET A 271 -12.30 -29.63 29.60
N LYS A 272 -13.47 -30.28 29.57
CA LYS A 272 -14.07 -30.92 30.76
C LYS A 272 -13.23 -32.09 31.27
N LYS A 273 -12.71 -32.92 30.35
CA LYS A 273 -11.81 -34.03 30.68
C LYS A 273 -10.49 -33.55 31.30
N TRP A 274 -9.99 -32.41 30.86
CA TRP A 274 -8.83 -31.73 31.45
C TRP A 274 -9.18 -30.91 32.70
N HIS A 275 -10.41 -31.02 33.20
CA HIS A 275 -10.90 -30.35 34.41
C HIS A 275 -10.78 -28.82 34.39
N PHE A 276 -10.94 -28.19 33.22
CA PHE A 276 -10.88 -26.74 33.13
C PHE A 276 -12.10 -26.07 33.77
N THR A 277 -11.83 -25.02 34.55
CA THR A 277 -12.81 -24.24 35.30
C THR A 277 -13.15 -22.95 34.55
N GLY A 278 -14.43 -22.60 34.48
CA GLY A 278 -14.91 -21.40 33.79
C GLY A 278 -15.10 -21.58 32.27
N GLN A 279 -16.06 -20.83 31.72
CA GLN A 279 -16.45 -20.91 30.31
C GLN A 279 -15.84 -19.78 29.45
N ASN A 280 -15.20 -18.78 30.05
CA ASN A 280 -14.63 -17.70 29.28
C ASN A 280 -13.31 -18.14 28.62
N LEU A 281 -13.13 -17.68 27.38
CA LEU A 281 -12.00 -18.07 26.55
C LEU A 281 -10.62 -17.67 27.12
N PRO A 282 -10.44 -16.49 27.75
CA PRO A 282 -9.16 -16.13 28.39
C PRO A 282 -8.70 -17.11 29.46
N ASN A 283 -9.61 -17.52 30.37
CA ASN A 283 -9.27 -18.46 31.43
C ASN A 283 -9.00 -19.86 30.89
N GLN A 284 -9.76 -20.30 29.88
CA GLN A 284 -9.51 -21.57 29.21
C GLN A 284 -8.12 -21.59 28.56
N LEU A 285 -7.70 -20.51 27.89
CA LEU A 285 -6.38 -20.42 27.28
C LEU A 285 -5.23 -20.51 28.30
N LEU A 286 -5.36 -19.85 29.46
CA LEU A 286 -4.37 -19.95 30.54
C LEU A 286 -4.30 -21.37 31.10
N GLN A 287 -5.44 -22.02 31.26
CA GLN A 287 -5.51 -23.42 31.68
C GLN A 287 -4.94 -24.38 30.63
N MET A 288 -5.16 -24.12 29.33
CA MET A 288 -4.55 -24.87 28.23
C MET A 288 -3.02 -24.75 28.27
N LEU A 289 -2.50 -23.52 28.39
CA LEU A 289 -1.05 -23.29 28.48
C LEU A 289 -0.45 -24.04 29.67
N LYS A 290 -1.09 -23.96 30.84
CA LYS A 290 -0.64 -24.67 32.04
C LYS A 290 -0.72 -26.19 31.88
N TYR A 291 -1.86 -26.72 31.45
CA TYR A 291 -2.04 -28.16 31.27
C TYR A 291 -1.03 -28.72 30.25
N ILE A 292 -0.91 -28.10 29.08
CA ILE A 292 0.01 -28.55 28.03
C ILE A 292 1.48 -28.39 28.47
N SER A 293 1.80 -27.41 29.31
CA SER A 293 3.14 -27.30 29.89
C SER A 293 3.50 -28.49 30.79
N GLU A 294 2.55 -28.92 31.63
CA GLU A 294 2.76 -29.94 32.66
C GLU A 294 2.75 -31.39 32.10
N HIS A 295 2.25 -31.60 30.88
CA HIS A 295 2.08 -32.93 30.28
C HIS A 295 3.00 -33.17 29.07
N GLY A 296 3.22 -34.45 28.74
CA GLY A 296 4.03 -34.85 27.59
C GLY A 296 3.34 -34.55 26.25
N GLU A 297 4.10 -34.21 25.20
CA GLU A 297 3.53 -33.86 23.89
C GLU A 297 2.68 -34.99 23.28
N LEU A 298 3.17 -36.23 23.36
CA LEU A 298 2.45 -37.41 22.88
C LEU A 298 1.15 -37.65 23.65
N GLU A 299 1.18 -37.46 24.97
CA GLU A 299 0.00 -37.62 25.83
C GLU A 299 -1.08 -36.60 25.47
N VAL A 300 -0.69 -35.32 25.36
CA VAL A 300 -1.58 -34.23 24.95
C VAL A 300 -2.17 -34.52 23.57
N LEU A 301 -1.33 -34.85 22.59
CA LEU A 301 -1.78 -35.16 21.22
C LEU A 301 -2.74 -36.34 21.20
N ASN A 302 -2.43 -37.44 21.90
CA ASN A 302 -3.32 -38.60 21.96
C ASN A 302 -4.67 -38.23 22.59
N SER A 303 -4.69 -37.43 23.66
CA SER A 303 -5.94 -36.97 24.26
C SER A 303 -6.79 -36.15 23.29
N ILE A 304 -6.17 -35.31 22.46
CA ILE A 304 -6.85 -34.49 21.45
C ILE A 304 -7.33 -35.36 20.29
N LEU A 305 -6.47 -36.24 19.76
CA LEU A 305 -6.79 -37.08 18.60
C LEU A 305 -7.94 -38.06 18.88
N ASN A 306 -8.18 -38.38 20.15
CA ASN A 306 -9.32 -39.18 20.59
C ASN A 306 -10.66 -38.42 20.57
N VAL A 307 -10.65 -37.10 20.40
CA VAL A 307 -11.87 -36.28 20.25
C VAL A 307 -12.42 -36.36 18.83
N PHE A 308 -11.53 -36.48 17.83
CA PHE A 308 -11.92 -36.49 16.43
C PHE A 308 -12.57 -37.82 16.03
N ILE A 309 -13.74 -37.72 15.40
CA ILE A 309 -14.52 -38.88 14.94
C ILE A 309 -13.98 -39.34 13.57
N SER A 310 -13.66 -38.40 12.68
CA SER A 310 -13.22 -38.73 11.33
C SER A 310 -11.70 -38.65 11.15
N LYS A 311 -11.18 -39.44 10.19
CA LYS A 311 -9.76 -39.36 9.76
C LYS A 311 -9.42 -37.98 9.19
N SER A 312 -10.35 -37.39 8.45
CA SER A 312 -10.20 -36.06 7.84
C SER A 312 -9.97 -34.96 8.88
N GLU A 313 -10.70 -34.98 10.00
CA GLU A 313 -10.50 -34.00 11.09
C GLU A 313 -9.12 -34.15 11.74
N LYS A 314 -8.64 -35.38 11.93
CA LYS A 314 -7.29 -35.65 12.46
C LYS A 314 -6.22 -35.12 11.52
N GLU A 315 -6.33 -35.41 10.23
CA GLU A 315 -5.40 -34.93 9.19
C GLU A 315 -5.42 -33.40 9.13
N LYS A 316 -6.59 -32.76 9.23
CA LYS A 316 -6.75 -31.29 9.25
C LYS A 316 -6.11 -30.66 10.49
N PHE A 317 -6.24 -31.27 11.66
CA PHE A 317 -5.61 -30.76 12.89
C PHE A 317 -4.08 -30.94 12.86
N MET A 318 -3.60 -32.08 12.39
CA MET A 318 -2.16 -32.36 12.31
C MET A 318 -1.47 -31.49 11.25
N SER A 319 -2.10 -31.27 10.09
CA SER A 319 -1.57 -30.37 9.08
C SER A 319 -1.47 -28.93 9.60
N GLN A 320 -2.44 -28.50 10.43
CA GLN A 320 -2.37 -27.20 11.09
C GLN A 320 -1.14 -27.08 11.98
N ILE A 321 -0.88 -28.08 12.82
CA ILE A 321 0.30 -28.09 13.69
C ILE A 321 1.58 -28.04 12.86
N GLU A 322 1.69 -28.87 11.83
CA GLU A 322 2.88 -28.92 10.98
C GLU A 322 3.18 -27.57 10.32
N VAL A 323 2.17 -26.85 9.82
CA VAL A 323 2.40 -25.55 9.20
C VAL A 323 2.82 -24.50 10.23
N LEU A 324 2.23 -24.53 11.43
CA LEU A 324 2.63 -23.66 12.53
C LEU A 324 4.07 -23.93 12.99
N GLU A 325 4.52 -25.18 12.93
CA GLU A 325 5.91 -25.58 13.22
C GLU A 325 6.88 -25.20 12.10
N LYS A 326 6.47 -25.34 10.83
CA LYS A 326 7.28 -25.08 9.63
C LYS A 326 7.34 -23.59 9.23
N ALA A 327 6.72 -22.68 9.98
CA ALA A 327 6.55 -21.27 9.63
C ALA A 327 7.84 -20.41 9.50
N ASN A 328 9.02 -21.01 9.32
CA ASN A 328 10.27 -20.30 9.05
C ASN A 328 11.03 -20.98 7.91
N LYS A 329 10.90 -20.41 6.72
CA LYS A 329 11.83 -20.37 5.57
C LYS A 329 11.01 -20.25 4.29
N SER A 330 11.08 -19.10 3.63
CA SER A 330 10.71 -19.00 2.22
C SER A 330 11.89 -18.44 1.45
N ASP A 331 12.16 -19.05 0.30
CA ASP A 331 12.95 -18.44 -0.77
C ASP A 331 12.11 -17.26 -1.27
N ASN A 332 12.44 -16.05 -0.79
CA ASN A 332 11.50 -14.94 -0.82
C ASN A 332 12.00 -13.81 -1.71
N VAL A 333 11.29 -13.61 -2.82
CA VAL A 333 11.58 -12.54 -3.79
C VAL A 333 11.61 -11.16 -3.11
N VAL A 334 10.78 -10.92 -2.09
CA VAL A 334 10.75 -9.68 -1.31
C VAL A 334 12.02 -9.52 -0.49
N VAL A 335 12.50 -10.58 0.18
CA VAL A 335 13.76 -10.58 0.93
C VAL A 335 14.93 -10.30 -0.02
N ASN A 336 14.99 -11.02 -1.15
CA ASN A 336 16.06 -10.86 -2.12
C ASN A 336 16.09 -9.44 -2.68
N TYR A 337 14.93 -8.87 -3.01
CA TYR A 337 14.81 -7.51 -3.50
C TYR A 337 15.27 -6.47 -2.46
N LEU A 338 14.74 -6.53 -1.23
CA LEU A 338 15.05 -5.54 -0.19
C LEU A 338 16.50 -5.58 0.28
N LEU A 339 17.10 -6.77 0.32
CA LEU A 339 18.47 -6.99 0.76
C LEU A 339 19.48 -6.98 -0.41
N ASN A 340 19.03 -6.72 -1.65
CA ASN A 340 19.84 -6.75 -2.87
C ASN A 340 20.61 -8.07 -3.05
N LEU A 341 20.00 -9.21 -2.70
CA LEU A 341 20.61 -10.52 -2.88
C LEU A 341 20.51 -11.00 -4.34
N PRO A 342 21.53 -11.68 -4.88
CA PRO A 342 21.50 -12.22 -6.23
C PRO A 342 20.47 -13.35 -6.34
N SER A 343 19.75 -13.39 -7.46
CA SER A 343 18.72 -14.36 -7.88
C SER A 343 17.30 -13.80 -7.85
N ILE A 344 16.97 -13.07 -8.91
CA ILE A 344 15.60 -12.98 -9.38
C ILE A 344 15.59 -13.61 -10.77
N ARG A 345 14.95 -14.79 -10.87
CA ARG A 345 14.78 -15.49 -12.15
C ARG A 345 13.69 -14.77 -12.94
N ASP A 346 13.88 -14.62 -14.25
CA ASP A 346 12.86 -14.01 -15.12
C ASP A 346 11.52 -14.78 -15.06
N SER A 347 11.57 -16.08 -14.78
CA SER A 347 10.38 -16.92 -14.55
C SER A 347 9.49 -16.48 -13.36
N LEU A 348 10.00 -15.66 -12.44
CA LEU A 348 9.26 -15.09 -11.32
C LEU A 348 8.89 -13.63 -11.58
N TRP A 349 8.64 -13.27 -12.85
CA TRP A 349 8.38 -11.90 -13.27
C TRP A 349 7.25 -11.24 -12.47
N PHE A 350 6.21 -11.98 -12.10
CA PHE A 350 5.05 -11.45 -11.38
C PHE A 350 5.43 -11.10 -9.95
N GLU A 351 5.96 -12.06 -9.19
CA GLU A 351 6.45 -11.86 -7.82
C GLU A 351 7.48 -10.73 -7.76
N THR A 352 8.38 -10.70 -8.75
CA THR A 352 9.40 -9.65 -8.90
C THR A 352 8.77 -8.30 -9.12
N GLY A 353 7.80 -8.23 -10.04
CA GLY A 353 7.09 -7.02 -10.41
C GLY A 353 6.29 -6.46 -9.24
N VAL A 354 5.72 -7.31 -8.40
CA VAL A 354 5.04 -6.89 -7.17
C VAL A 354 6.05 -6.40 -6.15
N ALA A 355 7.10 -7.17 -5.87
CA ALA A 355 8.13 -6.82 -4.89
C ALA A 355 8.79 -5.46 -5.17
N ASN A 356 9.09 -5.19 -6.44
CA ASN A 356 9.77 -3.97 -6.89
C ASN A 356 8.82 -2.85 -7.36
N GLN A 357 7.53 -2.95 -7.04
CA GLN A 357 6.50 -1.93 -7.32
C GLN A 357 6.24 -1.63 -8.80
N LYS A 358 6.58 -2.56 -9.70
CA LYS A 358 6.21 -2.48 -11.12
C LYS A 358 4.75 -2.88 -11.35
N ILE A 359 4.23 -3.79 -10.54
CA ILE A 359 2.83 -4.21 -10.53
C ILE A 359 2.14 -3.59 -9.31
N ALA A 360 1.17 -2.71 -9.56
CA ALA A 360 0.36 -2.10 -8.50
C ALA A 360 -0.55 -3.12 -7.81
N THR A 361 -0.89 -2.88 -6.55
CA THR A 361 -1.77 -3.76 -5.75
C THR A 361 -3.09 -4.09 -6.48
N ASP A 362 -3.71 -3.12 -7.16
CA ASP A 362 -4.96 -3.36 -7.88
C ASP A 362 -4.78 -4.36 -9.04
N TYR A 363 -3.62 -4.32 -9.70
CA TYR A 363 -3.25 -5.30 -10.73
C TYR A 363 -2.92 -6.67 -10.14
N VAL A 364 -2.48 -6.75 -8.88
CA VAL A 364 -2.37 -8.03 -8.16
C VAL A 364 -3.75 -8.66 -7.95
N TYR A 365 -4.74 -7.88 -7.50
CA TYR A 365 -6.12 -8.38 -7.36
C TYR A 365 -6.72 -8.80 -8.70
N LEU A 366 -6.48 -8.05 -9.78
CA LEU A 366 -6.94 -8.45 -11.10
C LEU A 366 -6.30 -9.77 -11.54
N TYR A 367 -4.97 -9.89 -11.45
CA TYR A 367 -4.27 -11.09 -11.93
C TYR A 367 -4.59 -12.33 -11.10
N LYS A 368 -4.64 -12.21 -9.76
CA LYS A 368 -4.88 -13.36 -8.86
C LYS A 368 -6.35 -13.71 -8.70
N HIS A 369 -7.23 -12.71 -8.71
CA HIS A 369 -8.63 -12.88 -8.29
C HIS A 369 -9.65 -12.38 -9.32
N LYS A 370 -9.22 -11.85 -10.47
CA LYS A 370 -10.09 -11.27 -11.51
C LYS A 370 -11.08 -10.24 -10.97
N MET A 371 -10.63 -9.43 -10.02
CA MET A 371 -11.49 -8.43 -9.39
C MET A 371 -10.78 -7.12 -9.10
N ILE A 372 -11.57 -6.08 -8.94
CA ILE A 372 -11.14 -4.77 -8.46
C ILE A 372 -12.19 -4.22 -7.48
N MET A 373 -11.72 -3.47 -6.49
CA MET A 373 -12.57 -2.82 -5.49
C MET A 373 -12.99 -1.45 -6.03
N GLY A 374 -14.26 -1.12 -5.84
CA GLY A 374 -14.91 0.11 -6.29
C GLY A 374 -14.51 1.34 -5.48
N SER A 375 -15.22 2.44 -5.73
CA SER A 375 -14.87 3.74 -5.19
C SER A 375 -15.20 3.89 -3.71
N TRP A 376 -14.47 4.81 -3.07
CA TRP A 376 -14.80 5.28 -1.71
C TRP A 376 -15.87 6.39 -1.72
N ALA A 377 -16.21 6.95 -2.89
CA ALA A 377 -17.09 8.10 -3.01
C ALA A 377 -18.55 7.71 -2.71
N ILE A 378 -19.37 8.70 -2.33
CA ILE A 378 -20.81 8.49 -2.20
C ILE A 378 -21.38 8.23 -3.59
N GLU A 379 -21.97 7.06 -3.76
CA GLU A 379 -22.65 6.68 -4.97
C GLU A 379 -24.05 6.19 -4.64
N LYS A 380 -25.02 6.69 -5.40
CA LYS A 380 -26.41 6.22 -5.27
C LYS A 380 -26.49 4.76 -5.70
N ASN A 381 -27.49 4.05 -5.18
CA ASN A 381 -27.67 2.62 -5.47
C ASN A 381 -27.73 2.29 -6.96
N ASP A 382 -28.11 3.23 -7.83
CA ASP A 382 -28.22 3.01 -9.28
C ASP A 382 -27.11 3.67 -10.10
N THR A 383 -26.16 4.37 -9.48
CA THR A 383 -25.07 5.00 -10.23
C THR A 383 -23.93 4.01 -10.50
N VAL A 384 -23.32 4.15 -11.68
CA VAL A 384 -22.08 3.48 -12.07
C VAL A 384 -20.91 4.01 -11.23
N ASP A 385 -20.02 3.10 -10.85
CA ASP A 385 -18.86 3.39 -10.00
C ASP A 385 -17.87 4.33 -10.65
N SER A 386 -17.34 5.26 -9.86
CA SER A 386 -16.36 6.27 -10.27
C SER A 386 -15.10 5.64 -10.86
N ILE A 387 -14.72 4.43 -10.44
CA ILE A 387 -13.60 3.68 -11.01
C ILE A 387 -13.85 3.26 -12.46
N MET A 388 -15.12 3.12 -12.88
CA MET A 388 -15.47 2.65 -14.21
C MET A 388 -15.03 3.60 -15.32
N LEU A 389 -14.84 4.89 -15.03
CA LEU A 389 -14.29 5.81 -16.02
C LEU A 389 -12.85 5.43 -16.42
N SER A 390 -12.12 4.78 -15.51
CA SER A 390 -10.76 4.28 -15.73
C SER A 390 -10.70 2.85 -16.27
N ILE A 391 -11.85 2.22 -16.59
CA ILE A 391 -11.92 0.79 -16.89
C ILE A 391 -11.07 0.38 -18.10
N ASP A 392 -10.92 1.23 -19.11
CA ASP A 392 -10.10 0.90 -20.29
C ASP A 392 -8.60 0.92 -19.98
N ILE A 393 -8.15 1.81 -19.10
CA ILE A 393 -6.78 1.83 -18.57
C ILE A 393 -6.51 0.53 -17.80
N ILE A 394 -7.48 0.13 -16.95
CA ILE A 394 -7.41 -1.09 -16.14
C ILE A 394 -7.39 -2.33 -17.03
N LYS A 395 -8.29 -2.42 -18.01
CA LYS A 395 -8.38 -3.53 -18.97
C LYS A 395 -7.08 -3.68 -19.76
N TYR A 396 -6.52 -2.57 -20.25
CA TYR A 396 -5.26 -2.63 -20.99
C TYR A 396 -4.11 -3.14 -20.11
N GLY A 397 -4.00 -2.67 -18.87
CA GLY A 397 -3.03 -3.19 -17.90
C GLY A 397 -3.21 -4.68 -17.61
N TYR A 398 -4.45 -5.14 -17.41
CA TYR A 398 -4.75 -6.56 -17.23
C TYR A 398 -4.40 -7.40 -18.47
N ASN A 399 -4.74 -6.91 -19.67
CA ASN A 399 -4.44 -7.58 -20.92
C ASN A 399 -2.93 -7.71 -21.16
N LEU A 400 -2.11 -6.76 -20.71
CA LEU A 400 -0.64 -6.92 -20.73
C LEU A 400 -0.19 -8.06 -19.80
N LEU A 401 -0.78 -8.15 -18.60
CA LEU A 401 -0.44 -9.19 -17.63
C LEU A 401 -0.82 -10.60 -18.10
N THR A 402 -1.90 -10.73 -18.88
CA THR A 402 -2.45 -12.01 -19.35
C THR A 402 -2.29 -12.22 -20.85
N ASN A 403 -1.38 -11.50 -21.50
CA ASN A 403 -1.10 -11.63 -22.94
C ASN A 403 -2.35 -11.50 -23.86
N PHE A 404 -3.30 -10.66 -23.46
CA PHE A 404 -4.59 -10.40 -24.12
C PHE A 404 -5.52 -11.63 -24.18
N GLU A 405 -5.36 -12.60 -23.27
CA GLU A 405 -6.33 -13.68 -23.14
C GLU A 405 -7.73 -13.14 -22.74
N PRO A 406 -8.79 -13.50 -23.49
CA PRO A 406 -10.15 -13.10 -23.15
C PRO A 406 -10.55 -13.57 -21.76
N SER A 407 -11.11 -12.66 -20.97
CA SER A 407 -11.58 -12.94 -19.62
C SER A 407 -12.72 -12.02 -19.22
N GLN A 408 -13.20 -12.24 -18.00
CA GLN A 408 -14.16 -11.39 -17.33
C GLN A 408 -13.59 -11.00 -15.96
N ILE A 409 -13.71 -9.72 -15.61
CA ILE A 409 -13.31 -9.19 -14.30
C ILE A 409 -14.52 -8.61 -13.57
N THR A 410 -14.50 -8.69 -12.25
CA THR A 410 -15.58 -8.18 -11.39
C THR A 410 -15.17 -6.88 -10.71
N VAL A 411 -15.95 -5.83 -10.89
CA VAL A 411 -15.81 -4.54 -10.18
C VAL A 411 -16.81 -4.53 -9.02
N TYR A 412 -16.32 -4.67 -7.79
CA TYR A 412 -17.17 -4.71 -6.59
C TYR A 412 -17.41 -3.30 -6.05
N GLN A 413 -18.66 -2.87 -5.91
CA GLN A 413 -19.03 -1.63 -5.23
C GLN A 413 -19.46 -1.89 -3.78
N SER A 414 -20.11 -3.03 -3.55
CA SER A 414 -20.42 -3.56 -2.22
C SER A 414 -20.48 -5.09 -2.27
N THR A 415 -20.76 -5.73 -1.14
CA THR A 415 -21.01 -7.18 -1.07
C THR A 415 -22.12 -7.68 -1.98
N LYS A 416 -23.10 -6.81 -2.28
CA LYS A 416 -24.30 -7.17 -3.06
C LYS A 416 -24.37 -6.45 -4.41
N LYS A 417 -23.44 -5.53 -4.68
CA LYS A 417 -23.44 -4.71 -5.90
C LYS A 417 -22.09 -4.80 -6.58
N TYR A 418 -22.07 -5.40 -7.75
CA TYR A 418 -20.88 -5.53 -8.58
C TYR A 418 -21.25 -5.45 -10.06
N VAL A 419 -20.26 -5.10 -10.89
CA VAL A 419 -20.38 -5.06 -12.34
C VAL A 419 -19.39 -6.05 -12.92
N GLN A 420 -19.85 -6.89 -13.85
CA GLN A 420 -18.98 -7.77 -14.62
C GLN A 420 -18.53 -7.06 -15.90
N VAL A 421 -17.23 -7.09 -16.18
CA VAL A 421 -16.63 -6.40 -17.31
C VAL A 421 -15.81 -7.39 -18.13
N ASN A 422 -16.09 -7.47 -19.43
CA ASN A 422 -15.27 -8.26 -20.35
C ASN A 422 -13.94 -7.55 -20.63
N THR A 423 -12.85 -8.31 -20.62
CA THR A 423 -11.48 -7.76 -20.81
C THR A 423 -11.13 -7.55 -22.28
N VAL A 424 -11.92 -8.10 -23.20
CA VAL A 424 -11.87 -7.78 -24.63
C VAL A 424 -11.94 -6.26 -24.79
N SER A 425 -10.89 -5.68 -25.32
CA SER A 425 -10.70 -4.23 -25.46
C SER A 425 -10.77 -3.86 -26.93
N ASP A 426 -11.26 -2.66 -27.20
CA ASP A 426 -11.18 -2.05 -28.54
C ASP A 426 -9.73 -1.68 -28.91
N ILE A 427 -8.82 -1.67 -27.92
CA ILE A 427 -7.39 -1.46 -28.11
C ILE A 427 -6.76 -2.75 -28.62
N ALA A 428 -6.19 -2.69 -29.83
CA ALA A 428 -5.49 -3.83 -30.43
C ALA A 428 -4.29 -4.30 -29.58
N LYS A 429 -3.97 -5.60 -29.68
CA LYS A 429 -2.77 -6.17 -29.04
C LYS A 429 -1.51 -5.53 -29.67
N PRO A 430 -0.59 -4.96 -28.86
CA PRO A 430 0.68 -4.47 -29.36
C PRO A 430 1.54 -5.60 -29.94
N ILE A 431 2.48 -5.25 -30.81
CA ILE A 431 3.37 -6.24 -31.45
C ILE A 431 4.51 -6.58 -30.48
N TYR A 432 4.49 -7.79 -29.93
CA TYR A 432 5.58 -8.42 -29.17
C TYR A 432 5.43 -9.95 -29.19
N HIS A 433 6.48 -10.67 -28.79
CA HIS A 433 6.48 -12.13 -28.72
C HIS A 433 6.60 -12.59 -27.26
N CYS A 434 5.58 -13.29 -26.78
CA CYS A 434 5.58 -13.96 -25.47
C CYS A 434 4.50 -15.05 -25.45
N SER A 435 4.62 -15.99 -24.51
CA SER A 435 3.69 -17.10 -24.32
C SER A 435 2.57 -16.77 -23.34
N GLU A 436 2.93 -16.36 -22.12
CA GLU A 436 1.99 -16.17 -21.01
C GLU A 436 1.80 -14.69 -20.67
N SER A 437 2.88 -13.91 -20.69
CA SER A 437 2.85 -12.50 -20.30
C SER A 437 3.95 -11.71 -20.98
N VAL A 438 3.69 -10.45 -21.30
CA VAL A 438 4.72 -9.56 -21.88
C VAL A 438 5.91 -9.36 -20.93
N PHE A 439 5.73 -9.66 -19.65
CA PHE A 439 6.74 -9.53 -18.60
C PHE A 439 7.53 -10.84 -18.34
N GLU A 440 7.19 -11.96 -18.98
CA GLU A 440 7.76 -13.29 -18.69
C GLU A 440 9.27 -13.39 -18.87
N ASN A 441 9.84 -12.50 -19.69
CA ASN A 441 11.28 -12.39 -19.97
C ASN A 441 11.96 -11.28 -19.16
N GLY A 442 11.37 -10.90 -18.03
CA GLY A 442 11.90 -9.93 -17.09
C GLY A 442 11.58 -8.46 -17.42
N TRP A 443 11.91 -7.58 -16.46
CA TRP A 443 11.47 -6.17 -16.46
C TRP A 443 12.39 -5.19 -17.19
N LYS A 444 13.61 -5.61 -17.57
CA LYS A 444 14.66 -4.70 -18.06
C LYS A 444 14.31 -4.04 -19.41
N LYS A 445 13.65 -4.77 -20.30
CA LYS A 445 13.36 -4.34 -21.68
C LYS A 445 11.93 -3.84 -21.90
N ILE A 446 11.13 -3.76 -20.85
CA ILE A 446 9.70 -3.39 -20.96
C ILE A 446 9.51 -1.98 -21.53
N LYS A 447 10.38 -1.04 -21.14
CA LYS A 447 10.35 0.33 -21.67
C LYS A 447 10.56 0.38 -23.18
N ASP A 448 11.38 -0.52 -23.74
CA ASP A 448 11.70 -0.54 -25.17
C ASP A 448 10.52 -0.99 -26.03
N LEU A 449 9.53 -1.67 -25.43
CA LEU A 449 8.32 -2.13 -26.12
C LEU A 449 7.29 -1.01 -26.36
N LYS A 450 7.49 0.18 -25.78
CA LYS A 450 6.62 1.37 -25.97
C LYS A 450 5.12 1.09 -25.73
N LEU A 451 4.82 0.24 -24.74
CA LEU A 451 3.46 -0.22 -24.45
C LEU A 451 2.55 0.92 -23.94
N PHE A 452 3.10 1.87 -23.19
CA PHE A 452 2.33 3.02 -22.73
C PHE A 452 2.01 3.97 -23.88
N GLU A 453 3.01 4.26 -24.72
CA GLU A 453 2.86 5.07 -25.91
C GLU A 453 1.85 4.46 -26.89
N HIS A 454 1.85 3.14 -27.04
CA HIS A 454 0.81 2.42 -27.77
C HIS A 454 -0.59 2.74 -27.21
N PHE A 455 -0.78 2.64 -25.88
CA PHE A 455 -2.05 3.02 -25.25
C PHE A 455 -2.44 4.49 -25.53
N LEU A 456 -1.50 5.42 -25.43
CA LEU A 456 -1.74 6.84 -25.71
C LEU A 456 -2.19 7.07 -27.16
N VAL A 457 -1.49 6.48 -28.13
CA VAL A 457 -1.83 6.60 -29.56
C VAL A 457 -3.21 6.03 -29.87
N GLN A 458 -3.55 4.87 -29.30
CA GLN A 458 -4.87 4.24 -29.47
C GLN A 458 -6.00 5.06 -28.82
N ASN A 459 -5.67 5.96 -27.89
CA ASN A 459 -6.60 6.92 -27.29
C ASN A 459 -6.46 8.33 -27.90
N ASN A 460 -5.84 8.45 -29.08
CA ASN A 460 -5.64 9.69 -29.84
C ASN A 460 -4.88 10.79 -29.07
N ILE A 461 -4.02 10.45 -28.11
CA ILE A 461 -3.21 11.42 -27.37
C ILE A 461 -1.92 11.68 -28.15
N ASN A 462 -1.72 12.92 -28.60
CA ASN A 462 -0.55 13.32 -29.38
C ASN A 462 0.69 13.45 -28.49
N ILE A 463 1.60 12.48 -28.60
CA ILE A 463 2.81 12.40 -27.78
C ILE A 463 3.78 13.56 -28.07
N VAL A 464 3.85 14.05 -29.32
CA VAL A 464 4.77 15.15 -29.70
C VAL A 464 4.38 16.45 -28.99
N LEU A 465 3.08 16.73 -28.87
CA LEU A 465 2.58 17.91 -28.17
C LEU A 465 2.82 17.85 -26.65
N LEU A 466 3.02 16.65 -26.07
CA LEU A 466 3.36 16.53 -24.66
C LEU A 466 4.74 17.13 -24.35
N ASP A 467 5.64 17.22 -25.33
CA ASP A 467 6.97 17.80 -25.13
C ASP A 467 6.95 19.33 -24.92
N GLU A 468 5.81 19.99 -25.15
CA GLU A 468 5.60 21.39 -24.77
C GLU A 468 5.44 21.58 -23.25
N LEU A 469 5.16 20.49 -22.50
CA LEU A 469 4.89 20.48 -21.07
C LEU A 469 6.13 20.12 -20.24
N PRO A 470 6.28 20.67 -19.02
CA PRO A 470 7.25 20.19 -18.03
C PRO A 470 7.11 18.68 -17.77
N GLU A 471 8.23 17.97 -17.60
CA GLU A 471 8.22 16.50 -17.40
C GLU A 471 7.33 16.04 -16.24
N ASP A 472 7.31 16.79 -15.14
CA ASP A 472 6.58 16.41 -13.92
C ASP A 472 5.05 16.65 -13.99
N VAL A 473 4.55 17.34 -15.03
CA VAL A 473 3.11 17.57 -15.26
C VAL A 473 2.52 16.70 -16.39
N LYS A 474 3.36 16.11 -17.26
CA LYS A 474 2.91 15.32 -18.42
C LYS A 474 1.88 14.26 -18.02
N MET A 475 2.17 13.46 -17.00
CA MET A 475 1.25 12.40 -16.52
C MET A 475 -0.08 12.92 -15.98
N LEU A 476 -0.09 14.09 -15.35
CA LEU A 476 -1.34 14.73 -14.91
C LEU A 476 -2.18 15.13 -16.13
N VAL A 477 -1.57 15.81 -17.11
CA VAL A 477 -2.27 16.28 -18.31
C VAL A 477 -2.80 15.10 -19.14
N ILE A 478 -2.01 14.03 -19.31
CA ILE A 478 -2.46 12.78 -19.97
C ILE A 478 -3.74 12.24 -19.30
N ALA A 479 -3.76 12.15 -17.96
CA ALA A 479 -4.92 11.65 -17.23
C ALA A 479 -6.14 12.60 -17.37
N LEU A 480 -5.92 13.90 -17.36
CA LEU A 480 -6.99 14.91 -17.53
C LEU A 480 -7.58 14.90 -18.94
N ILE A 481 -6.76 14.73 -19.99
CA ILE A 481 -7.24 14.59 -21.37
C ILE A 481 -8.09 13.34 -21.52
N TYR A 482 -7.60 12.20 -21.03
CA TYR A 482 -8.34 10.94 -21.06
C TYR A 482 -9.71 11.09 -20.36
N PHE A 483 -9.72 11.65 -19.15
CA PHE A 483 -10.94 11.93 -18.40
C PHE A 483 -11.90 12.85 -19.16
N ALA A 484 -11.40 13.98 -19.66
CA ALA A 484 -12.22 14.97 -20.34
C ALA A 484 -12.85 14.43 -21.62
N ARG A 485 -12.09 13.68 -22.44
CA ARG A 485 -12.62 13.04 -23.66
C ARG A 485 -13.74 12.05 -23.37
N LYS A 486 -13.59 11.22 -22.33
CA LYS A 486 -14.64 10.30 -21.89
C LYS A 486 -15.91 11.06 -21.50
N LYS A 487 -15.79 12.13 -20.70
CA LYS A 487 -16.94 12.96 -20.32
C LYS A 487 -17.58 13.71 -21.47
N ILE A 488 -16.78 14.25 -22.40
CA ILE A 488 -17.28 14.93 -23.60
C ILE A 488 -18.04 13.95 -24.50
N SER A 489 -17.60 12.69 -24.61
CA SER A 489 -18.34 11.66 -25.36
C SER A 489 -19.72 11.34 -24.76
N GLU A 490 -19.92 11.64 -23.47
CA GLU A 490 -21.19 11.57 -22.75
C GLU A 490 -21.95 12.91 -22.76
N ASN A 491 -21.50 13.90 -23.54
CA ASN A 491 -22.02 15.28 -23.58
C ASN A 491 -21.92 16.04 -22.23
N ILE A 492 -20.90 15.76 -21.42
CA ILE A 492 -20.65 16.41 -20.13
C ILE A 492 -19.43 17.33 -20.24
N GLN A 493 -19.61 18.62 -19.99
CA GLN A 493 -18.51 19.59 -19.90
C GLN A 493 -17.81 19.49 -18.54
N VAL A 494 -16.47 19.46 -18.56
CA VAL A 494 -15.64 19.31 -17.35
C VAL A 494 -14.44 20.27 -17.31
N THR A 495 -14.52 21.37 -18.06
CA THR A 495 -13.43 22.35 -18.20
C THR A 495 -12.99 22.90 -16.85
N LYS A 496 -13.94 23.22 -15.96
CA LYS A 496 -13.68 23.80 -14.65
C LYS A 496 -12.92 22.86 -13.74
N GLU A 497 -13.34 21.60 -13.72
CA GLU A 497 -12.71 20.52 -12.96
C GLU A 497 -11.26 20.36 -13.39
N VAL A 498 -11.00 20.27 -14.69
CA VAL A 498 -9.66 20.16 -15.24
C VAL A 498 -8.79 21.37 -14.87
N TYR A 499 -9.31 22.59 -15.01
CA TYR A 499 -8.55 23.80 -14.71
C TYR A 499 -8.21 23.88 -13.22
N CYS A 500 -9.11 23.44 -12.33
CA CYS A 500 -8.83 23.38 -10.90
C CYS A 500 -7.67 22.43 -10.56
N PHE A 501 -7.54 21.28 -11.24
CA PHE A 501 -6.39 20.38 -11.07
C PHE A 501 -5.08 21.00 -11.58
N ILE A 502 -5.10 21.68 -12.74
CA ILE A 502 -3.93 22.39 -13.27
C ILE A 502 -3.49 23.49 -12.30
N ILE A 503 -4.44 24.29 -11.79
CA ILE A 503 -4.16 25.34 -10.80
C ILE A 503 -3.60 24.74 -9.52
N SER A 504 -4.16 23.63 -9.03
CA SER A 504 -3.64 22.91 -7.85
C SER A 504 -2.18 22.49 -8.03
N TYR A 505 -1.82 21.95 -9.19
CA TYR A 505 -0.42 21.64 -9.54
C TYR A 505 0.46 22.90 -9.52
N VAL A 506 0.04 23.99 -10.16
CA VAL A 506 0.83 25.23 -10.18
C VAL A 506 1.03 25.76 -8.76
N MET A 507 -0.02 25.77 -7.95
CA MET A 507 0.07 26.26 -6.58
C MET A 507 1.04 25.40 -5.75
N LEU A 508 0.88 24.07 -5.75
CA LEU A 508 1.69 23.18 -4.92
C LEU A 508 3.13 23.03 -5.43
N ASN A 509 3.34 22.86 -6.74
CA ASN A 509 4.66 22.60 -7.32
C ASN A 509 5.45 23.86 -7.63
N ALA A 510 4.80 24.90 -8.16
CA ALA A 510 5.50 26.12 -8.57
C ALA A 510 5.56 27.13 -7.42
N VAL A 511 4.42 27.36 -6.75
CA VAL A 511 4.29 28.47 -5.77
C VAL A 511 4.75 28.07 -4.37
N PHE A 512 4.40 26.89 -3.89
CA PHE A 512 4.73 26.46 -2.52
C PHE A 512 6.05 25.72 -2.40
N ASP A 513 6.48 24.98 -3.43
CA ASP A 513 7.74 24.25 -3.40
C ASP A 513 8.93 25.11 -3.87
N GLN A 514 9.72 25.58 -2.91
CA GLN A 514 10.92 26.40 -3.15
C GLN A 514 12.08 25.63 -3.81
N SER A 515 11.98 24.30 -3.93
CA SER A 515 13.02 23.43 -4.49
C SER A 515 12.88 23.16 -6.00
N ALA A 516 11.75 23.53 -6.62
CA ALA A 516 11.48 23.28 -8.04
C ALA A 516 12.22 24.25 -8.98
N SER A 517 13.50 23.98 -9.25
CA SER A 517 14.36 24.90 -10.01
C SER A 517 13.97 25.15 -11.47
N GLU A 518 13.34 24.20 -12.16
CA GLU A 518 12.99 24.33 -13.59
C GLU A 518 11.80 25.27 -13.84
N ILE A 519 10.77 25.19 -12.99
CA ILE A 519 9.59 26.09 -13.06
C ILE A 519 9.95 27.48 -12.52
N ARG A 520 10.91 27.58 -11.60
CA ARG A 520 11.36 28.84 -11.01
C ARG A 520 11.88 29.85 -12.03
N ASN A 521 12.42 29.40 -13.16
CA ASN A 521 12.92 30.31 -14.20
C ASN A 521 11.81 31.09 -14.92
N SER A 522 10.55 30.62 -14.86
CA SER A 522 9.42 31.26 -15.55
C SER A 522 8.56 32.16 -14.63
N ILE A 523 8.77 32.13 -13.32
CA ILE A 523 7.92 32.85 -12.33
C ILE A 523 8.79 33.69 -11.39
N THR A 524 8.40 34.94 -11.14
CA THR A 524 9.15 35.86 -10.29
C THR A 524 8.92 35.60 -8.80
N GLU A 525 9.92 35.87 -7.95
CA GLU A 525 9.81 35.72 -6.47
C GLU A 525 8.70 36.60 -5.86
N LYS A 526 8.48 37.78 -6.42
CA LYS A 526 7.38 38.66 -6.05
C LYS A 526 6.02 38.02 -6.33
N ASP A 527 5.86 37.44 -7.51
CA ASP A 527 4.61 36.81 -7.93
C ASP A 527 4.33 35.52 -7.15
N PHE A 528 5.36 34.76 -6.76
CA PHE A 528 5.19 33.63 -5.84
C PHE A 528 4.59 34.05 -4.50
N ASN A 529 5.23 35.03 -3.84
CA ASN A 529 4.74 35.52 -2.56
C ASN A 529 3.33 36.11 -2.68
N THR A 530 3.02 36.72 -3.82
CA THR A 530 1.72 37.31 -4.09
C THR A 530 0.66 36.24 -4.33
N ALA A 531 0.89 35.24 -5.20
CA ALA A 531 -0.02 34.12 -5.44
C ALA A 531 -0.25 33.26 -4.19
N LYS A 532 0.83 33.00 -3.43
CA LYS A 532 0.74 32.39 -2.10
C LYS A 532 -0.22 33.20 -1.24
N ASN A 533 0.01 34.51 -1.10
CA ASN A 533 -0.88 35.36 -0.32
C ASN A 533 -2.32 35.40 -0.87
N ILE A 534 -2.58 35.41 -2.18
CA ILE A 534 -3.97 35.39 -2.67
C ILE A 534 -4.71 34.14 -2.19
N THR A 535 -4.02 33.01 -2.16
CA THR A 535 -4.60 31.72 -1.76
C THR A 535 -4.53 31.47 -0.24
N THR A 536 -3.57 32.08 0.47
CA THR A 536 -3.31 31.85 1.90
C THR A 536 -3.65 33.02 2.83
N LYS A 537 -3.64 34.28 2.37
CA LYS A 537 -3.87 35.48 3.20
C LYS A 537 -5.28 35.52 3.80
N GLU A 538 -6.21 34.73 3.26
CA GLU A 538 -7.55 34.49 3.83
C GLU A 538 -7.81 33.02 4.20
N LYS A 539 -6.82 32.11 4.07
CA LYS A 539 -7.02 30.66 4.28
C LYS A 539 -8.18 30.03 3.47
N LYS A 540 -8.68 30.74 2.46
CA LYS A 540 -9.97 30.48 1.83
C LYS A 540 -10.08 29.07 1.23
N TYR A 541 -9.09 28.68 0.43
CA TYR A 541 -9.14 27.44 -0.35
C TYR A 541 -8.43 26.24 0.30
N PHE A 542 -7.33 26.45 1.03
CA PHE A 542 -6.55 25.35 1.63
C PHE A 542 -7.01 24.93 3.04
N VAL A 543 -7.89 25.70 3.69
CA VAL A 543 -8.34 25.36 5.05
C VAL A 543 -9.68 24.67 5.01
N TYR A 544 -9.72 23.46 5.55
CA TYR A 544 -10.94 22.73 5.76
C TYR A 544 -11.70 23.23 6.98
N ASN A 545 -13.00 23.47 6.81
CA ASN A 545 -13.94 23.77 7.89
C ASN A 545 -15.16 22.83 7.75
N ASN A 546 -15.54 22.16 8.83
CA ASN A 546 -16.60 21.14 8.78
C ASN A 546 -18.00 21.75 8.52
N ASP A 547 -18.31 22.91 9.09
CA ASP A 547 -19.61 23.57 8.91
C ASP A 547 -19.75 24.16 7.50
N GLU A 548 -18.66 24.73 7.00
CA GLU A 548 -18.58 25.15 5.60
C GLU A 548 -18.71 23.94 4.67
N ALA A 549 -17.96 22.87 4.90
CA ALA A 549 -18.00 21.65 4.11
C ALA A 549 -19.42 21.09 4.01
N LYS A 550 -20.16 21.06 5.13
CA LYS A 550 -21.58 20.66 5.13
C LYS A 550 -22.47 21.51 4.25
N ARG A 551 -22.23 22.82 4.23
CA ARG A 551 -23.01 23.76 3.42
C ARG A 551 -22.70 23.66 1.93
N ILE A 552 -21.44 23.38 1.56
CA ILE A 552 -20.99 23.35 0.16
C ILE A 552 -20.94 21.94 -0.44
N PHE A 553 -21.23 20.90 0.34
CA PHE A 553 -21.15 19.51 -0.07
C PHE A 553 -22.06 19.20 -1.26
N ASN A 554 -21.53 18.51 -2.25
CA ASN A 554 -22.21 18.09 -3.47
C ASN A 554 -21.67 16.73 -3.91
N GLU A 555 -22.55 15.73 -3.93
CA GLU A 555 -22.21 14.35 -4.29
C GLU A 555 -21.68 14.23 -5.72
N ASN A 556 -22.30 14.93 -6.68
CA ASN A 556 -21.88 14.87 -8.08
C ASN A 556 -20.48 15.44 -8.27
N THR A 557 -20.19 16.58 -7.63
CA THR A 557 -18.84 17.15 -7.62
C THR A 557 -17.84 16.17 -7.01
N LEU A 558 -18.15 15.55 -5.87
CA LEU A 558 -17.28 14.56 -5.25
C LEU A 558 -17.03 13.34 -6.16
N LYS A 559 -18.09 12.85 -6.82
CA LYS A 559 -18.00 11.76 -7.81
C LYS A 559 -17.05 12.13 -8.95
N THR A 560 -17.21 13.31 -9.53
CA THR A 560 -16.34 13.78 -10.64
C THR A 560 -14.89 13.91 -10.20
N LEU A 561 -14.64 14.42 -8.99
CA LEU A 561 -13.28 14.47 -8.44
C LEU A 561 -12.70 13.07 -8.17
N ALA A 562 -13.53 12.10 -7.76
CA ALA A 562 -13.11 10.72 -7.59
C ALA A 562 -12.73 10.07 -8.94
N GLU A 563 -13.55 10.28 -9.99
CA GLU A 563 -13.27 9.79 -11.35
C GLU A 563 -11.91 10.30 -11.87
N ILE A 564 -11.59 11.59 -11.69
CA ILE A 564 -10.28 12.15 -12.07
C ILE A 564 -9.16 11.50 -11.26
N GLN A 565 -9.34 11.32 -9.95
CA GLN A 565 -8.35 10.66 -9.09
C GLN A 565 -8.07 9.22 -9.53
N TYR A 566 -9.10 8.44 -9.88
CA TYR A 566 -8.92 7.08 -10.41
C TYR A 566 -8.22 7.09 -11.78
N CYS A 567 -8.54 8.03 -12.67
CA CYS A 567 -7.83 8.16 -13.94
C CYS A 567 -6.35 8.43 -13.71
N LEU A 568 -6.03 9.38 -12.85
CA LEU A 568 -4.65 9.71 -12.50
C LEU A 568 -3.92 8.52 -11.86
N LEU A 569 -4.59 7.81 -10.94
CA LEU A 569 -4.04 6.64 -10.26
C LEU A 569 -3.71 5.52 -11.25
N HIS A 570 -4.70 5.08 -12.04
CA HIS A 570 -4.53 3.97 -12.97
C HIS A 570 -3.62 4.33 -14.15
N MET A 571 -3.60 5.60 -14.59
CA MET A 571 -2.64 6.04 -15.60
C MET A 571 -1.20 5.97 -15.07
N ASN A 572 -0.96 6.35 -13.82
CA ASN A 572 0.35 6.17 -13.17
C ASN A 572 0.72 4.69 -12.98
N TYR A 573 -0.24 3.83 -12.63
CA TYR A 573 -0.02 2.39 -12.56
C TYR A 573 0.35 1.81 -13.92
N LEU A 574 -0.36 2.17 -14.98
CA LEU A 574 -0.07 1.70 -16.32
C LEU A 574 1.30 2.22 -16.81
N ASN A 575 1.60 3.50 -16.62
CA ASN A 575 2.93 4.04 -16.91
C ASN A 575 4.02 3.26 -16.17
N THR A 576 3.81 2.93 -14.90
CA THR A 576 4.75 2.14 -14.11
C THR A 576 4.94 0.73 -14.67
N LEU A 577 3.83 0.05 -14.98
CA LEU A 577 3.79 -1.29 -15.54
C LEU A 577 4.52 -1.34 -16.89
N CYS A 578 4.38 -0.31 -17.72
CA CYS A 578 5.03 -0.18 -19.02
C CYS A 578 6.49 0.34 -18.96
N GLY A 579 7.16 0.26 -17.80
CA GLY A 579 8.57 0.62 -17.68
C GLY A 579 8.84 2.10 -17.38
N SER A 580 7.81 2.89 -17.04
CA SER A 580 7.88 4.32 -16.68
C SER A 580 8.52 5.19 -17.77
N PRO A 581 7.96 5.24 -18.99
CA PRO A 581 8.42 6.17 -20.03
C PRO A 581 8.28 7.64 -19.62
N PHE A 582 7.25 7.99 -18.83
CA PHE A 582 7.06 9.34 -18.28
C PHE A 582 7.33 9.39 -16.77
N MET A 583 7.72 10.56 -16.27
CA MET A 583 7.84 10.79 -14.82
C MET A 583 6.48 10.62 -14.14
N LYS A 584 6.41 9.81 -13.08
CA LYS A 584 5.18 9.63 -12.29
C LYS A 584 4.76 10.95 -11.65
N THR A 585 3.45 11.19 -11.57
CA THR A 585 2.90 12.40 -10.94
C THR A 585 3.27 12.46 -9.46
N ARG A 586 3.92 13.55 -9.03
CA ARG A 586 4.19 13.81 -7.60
C ARG A 586 2.92 14.35 -6.94
N LEU A 587 2.19 13.49 -6.23
CA LEU A 587 0.83 13.78 -5.76
C LEU A 587 0.80 14.90 -4.73
N HIS A 588 1.76 14.93 -3.81
CA HIS A 588 1.90 16.00 -2.80
C HIS A 588 2.34 17.35 -3.38
N LYS A 589 2.68 17.40 -4.68
CA LYS A 589 2.94 18.65 -5.43
C LYS A 589 1.84 18.94 -6.46
N THR A 590 0.77 18.15 -6.48
CA THR A 590 -0.24 18.20 -7.54
C THR A 590 -1.66 18.33 -6.99
N PHE A 591 -1.98 17.58 -5.93
CA PHE A 591 -3.35 17.39 -5.48
C PHE A 591 -3.54 17.87 -4.04
N ASN A 592 -4.50 18.77 -3.83
CA ASN A 592 -5.06 19.06 -2.52
C ASN A 592 -6.60 19.07 -2.64
N GLY A 593 -7.26 18.11 -1.98
CA GLY A 593 -8.70 17.87 -2.14
C GLY A 593 -9.55 19.06 -1.74
N THR A 594 -9.28 19.67 -0.58
CA THR A 594 -10.00 20.85 -0.10
C THR A 594 -9.83 22.04 -1.04
N PHE A 595 -8.59 22.28 -1.50
CA PHE A 595 -8.28 23.36 -2.44
C PHE A 595 -9.05 23.22 -3.74
N ILE A 596 -8.94 22.06 -4.40
CA ILE A 596 -9.60 21.80 -5.69
C ILE A 596 -11.11 21.95 -5.55
N TYR A 597 -11.71 21.36 -4.51
CA TYR A 597 -13.16 21.38 -4.32
C TYR A 597 -13.69 22.80 -4.12
N LYS A 598 -13.05 23.59 -3.25
CA LYS A 598 -13.48 24.96 -2.98
C LYS A 598 -13.25 25.89 -4.17
N LEU A 599 -12.13 25.71 -4.88
CA LEU A 599 -11.84 26.48 -6.09
C LEU A 599 -12.90 26.22 -7.17
N LEU A 600 -13.25 24.95 -7.38
CA LEU A 600 -14.31 24.56 -8.32
C LEU A 600 -15.65 25.15 -7.92
N LYS A 601 -15.98 25.14 -6.62
CA LYS A 601 -17.23 25.73 -6.12
C LYS A 601 -17.33 27.23 -6.41
N ASP A 602 -16.23 27.95 -6.28
CA ASP A 602 -16.17 29.39 -6.54
C ASP A 602 -16.14 29.74 -8.04
N MET A 603 -15.58 28.86 -8.88
CA MET A 603 -15.55 29.00 -10.34
C MET A 603 -16.91 28.66 -10.98
N ASN A 604 -17.77 27.91 -10.29
CA ASN A 604 -19.10 27.57 -10.78
C ASN A 604 -19.96 28.83 -10.97
N GLY A 605 -20.63 28.91 -12.12
CA GLY A 605 -21.43 30.08 -12.52
C GLY A 605 -20.63 31.27 -13.10
N ARG A 606 -19.31 31.15 -13.24
CA ARG A 606 -18.43 32.19 -13.81
C ARG A 606 -17.73 31.70 -15.08
N ASP A 607 -17.27 32.61 -15.93
CA ASP A 607 -16.36 32.31 -17.03
C ASP A 607 -15.00 31.89 -16.48
N GLU A 608 -14.42 30.82 -17.04
CA GLU A 608 -13.20 30.22 -16.49
C GLU A 608 -11.99 31.12 -16.69
N LYS A 609 -11.88 31.81 -17.83
CA LYS A 609 -10.74 32.66 -18.18
C LYS A 609 -10.78 33.96 -17.38
N GLU A 610 -11.95 34.56 -17.23
CA GLU A 610 -12.16 35.73 -16.37
C GLU A 610 -11.82 35.41 -14.91
N PHE A 611 -12.33 34.28 -14.39
CA PHE A 611 -12.06 33.85 -13.02
C PHE A 611 -10.55 33.68 -12.76
N ILE A 612 -9.83 32.99 -13.64
CA ILE A 612 -8.39 32.75 -13.50
C ILE A 612 -7.62 34.08 -13.61
N GLY A 613 -8.02 34.95 -14.54
CA GLY A 613 -7.44 36.28 -14.71
C GLY A 613 -7.59 37.16 -13.47
N GLU A 614 -8.75 37.12 -12.82
CA GLU A 614 -8.97 37.80 -11.55
C GLU A 614 -8.17 37.18 -10.41
N LEU A 615 -8.18 35.84 -10.30
CA LEU A 615 -7.50 35.11 -9.23
C LEU A 615 -6.00 35.42 -9.21
N PHE A 616 -5.36 35.52 -10.36
CA PHE A 616 -3.92 35.78 -10.46
C PHE A 616 -3.58 37.18 -10.99
N LYS A 617 -4.52 38.14 -10.90
CA LYS A 617 -4.34 39.52 -11.40
C LYS A 617 -3.07 40.21 -10.87
N THR A 618 -2.71 39.91 -9.63
CA THR A 618 -1.53 40.49 -8.95
C THR A 618 -0.27 39.60 -9.03
N ALA A 619 -0.35 38.45 -9.70
CA ALA A 619 0.75 37.52 -9.92
C ALA A 619 0.87 37.14 -11.43
N PRO A 620 1.23 38.11 -12.30
CA PRO A 620 1.15 37.96 -13.76
C PRO A 620 2.02 36.82 -14.34
N SER A 621 3.17 36.51 -13.75
CA SER A 621 3.98 35.37 -14.22
C SER A 621 3.36 34.02 -13.86
N VAL A 622 2.69 33.91 -12.71
CA VAL A 622 1.90 32.72 -12.34
C VAL A 622 0.70 32.56 -13.29
N LEU A 623 -0.03 33.65 -13.57
CA LEU A 623 -1.13 33.66 -14.53
C LEU A 623 -0.68 33.19 -15.92
N THR A 624 0.46 33.72 -16.39
CA THR A 624 1.06 33.34 -17.68
C THR A 624 1.37 31.85 -17.73
N PHE A 625 1.93 31.30 -16.65
CA PHE A 625 2.27 29.87 -16.57
C PHE A 625 1.02 28.98 -16.55
N VAL A 626 0.00 29.33 -15.77
CA VAL A 626 -1.30 28.62 -15.76
C VAL A 626 -1.92 28.63 -17.16
N ASN A 627 -1.96 29.79 -17.82
CA ASN A 627 -2.53 29.93 -19.17
C ASN A 627 -1.75 29.12 -20.21
N LYS A 628 -0.42 29.00 -20.07
CA LYS A 628 0.39 28.15 -20.95
C LYS A 628 -0.03 26.69 -20.82
N LEU A 629 -0.13 26.17 -19.58
CA LEU A 629 -0.54 24.78 -19.35
C LEU A 629 -1.96 24.51 -19.85
N ILE A 630 -2.89 25.43 -19.59
CA ILE A 630 -4.27 25.36 -20.10
C ILE A 630 -4.29 25.35 -21.62
N SER A 631 -3.56 26.25 -22.28
CA SER A 631 -3.53 26.31 -23.74
C SER A 631 -2.97 25.03 -24.35
N THR A 632 -1.91 24.46 -23.78
CA THR A 632 -1.38 23.17 -24.24
C THR A 632 -2.35 22.03 -24.00
N TYR A 633 -3.06 22.00 -22.87
CA TYR A 633 -4.16 21.06 -22.63
C TYR A 633 -5.29 21.21 -23.66
N GLU A 634 -5.76 22.45 -23.92
CA GLU A 634 -6.82 22.73 -24.90
C GLU A 634 -6.45 22.27 -26.32
N LYS A 635 -5.17 22.37 -26.70
CA LYS A 635 -4.66 21.86 -27.99
C LYS A 635 -4.63 20.33 -28.06
N LEU A 636 -4.41 19.68 -26.92
CA LEU A 636 -4.28 18.22 -26.80
C LEU A 636 -5.62 17.51 -26.66
N LEU A 637 -6.65 18.20 -26.14
CA LEU A 637 -8.01 17.70 -26.00
C LEU A 637 -8.62 17.41 -27.37
#